data_AF-A0A095WX62-F1
#
_entry.id   AF-A0A095WX62-F1
#
_cell.length_a   1.000
_cell.length_b   1.000
_cell.length_c   1.000
_cell.angle_alpha   90.00
_cell.angle_beta   90.00
_cell.angle_gamma   90.00
#
_symmetry.space_group_name_H-M   'P 1'
#
loop_
_entity.id
_entity.type
_entity.pdbx_description
1 polymer ?
#
loop_
_entity_poly.entity_id
_entity_poly.type
_entity_poly.pdbx_seq_one_letter_code
_entity_poly.pdbx_strand_id
1 'polypeptide(L)'
;MNNPHPHLPAEGKCTPISTYRLQVNENFPFSAAEEVLPYLVDLGVTDVYLSPILQAAPGSLHGYDVVDHTHISVQLGGLEAFKAFSDRAHELGLHVIVDIVPNHMAVPTPVWHNKAMWSVLKHGAESGYANWFDVDLDSPILMPVLGKRIGQVLADQEIQLEKMVVPTEPQYGEQWVLTYYEHVFPVAKGTESLPLSVLIERQHYRLAHWKVADEELNYRRFFDVGTLAGLRIEQEEVFQATHALILNLVQTGYIDGLRVDHPDGLANPTEYFKRLHEATGGQWIVAEKILEGDEDLPSNWPVAGTTGYDTAWRLHALLTEPAGAMPLGAIMQNIAGDSPSSLPSIIRAAKAQIIDTSLAAEVRRVGTLIWQICQEDIRLRDYTFRSLIDCLRELVIEFDRYRAYVAALEPVSDATRAVVEDAAARARTRLDDDLDDAMDVIVALVLGDEVGSAGLDVSDERRREVMVRFQQICGAVQAKGVEDTAFYRWTHMTSLNEVGSTPEVFSLDIDRFHAFESKLQSNWTATMTCGTTHDTKRGEDVRARISLLSQRSKDWASLLNEMRALSREYRPAHVDGRAENLMWQTIVGTWGATDRITADRLTGYLTKAIREQKEWTSWTSSDERREQEFLKYACAIISDPQIIELLDEWCESNTDLLRSVILPMKALQLTLPGVADVYQGTEITATSLVDPDNRRPVDFPGLAQMLDKVFASSPQNLDEEKMLITASLLRLRRDLPSVFVSKDSGYQALPTSSGHCVAFARTLAGEPRVVTVATRRKAALDEIGGWDEVSVVLPDGSWQDVFTGEVFQGGATPATDLLDTFPVSVLKKIEES
;
A
#
# COMPACT_ATOMS: atom_id res chain seq x y z
N MET A 1 -2.20 31.12 -18.98
CA MET A 1 -2.72 30.20 -20.00
C MET A 1 -2.93 28.88 -19.28
N ASN A 2 -4.16 28.38 -19.19
CA ASN A 2 -4.45 27.13 -18.47
C ASN A 2 -3.75 25.98 -19.19
N ASN A 3 -2.82 25.30 -18.51
CA ASN A 3 -2.25 24.04 -18.99
C ASN A 3 -3.38 22.99 -18.99
N PRO A 4 -3.79 22.43 -20.14
CA PRO A 4 -4.86 21.44 -20.19
C PRO A 4 -4.51 20.12 -19.48
N HIS A 5 -3.22 19.87 -19.19
CA HIS A 5 -2.75 18.71 -18.44
C HIS A 5 -1.81 19.15 -17.29
N PRO A 6 -2.36 19.66 -16.18
CA PRO A 6 -1.56 20.20 -15.07
C PRO A 6 -0.76 19.14 -14.31
N HIS A 7 -1.07 17.85 -14.52
CA HIS A 7 -0.46 16.70 -13.84
C HIS A 7 0.57 15.95 -14.70
N LEU A 8 0.94 16.49 -15.86
CA LEU A 8 2.12 15.98 -16.58
C LEU A 8 3.40 16.64 -16.01
N PRO A 9 4.56 15.94 -16.07
CA PRO A 9 5.84 16.56 -15.76
C PRO A 9 6.09 17.84 -16.57
N ALA A 10 6.91 18.73 -16.04
CA ALA A 10 7.28 19.96 -16.73
C ALA A 10 7.99 19.68 -18.06
N GLU A 11 7.89 20.62 -19.01
CA GLU A 11 8.50 20.47 -20.33
C GLU A 11 10.01 20.18 -20.22
N GLY A 12 10.46 19.14 -20.93
CA GLY A 12 11.86 18.68 -20.90
C GLY A 12 12.21 17.75 -19.73
N LYS A 13 11.27 17.46 -18.82
CA LYS A 13 11.44 16.42 -17.79
C LYS A 13 11.02 15.05 -18.33
N CYS A 14 11.66 14.00 -17.80
CA CYS A 14 11.30 12.62 -18.11
C CYS A 14 9.84 12.37 -17.72
N THR A 15 9.11 11.66 -18.58
CA THR A 15 7.81 11.07 -18.27
C THR A 15 7.95 9.56 -18.43
N PRO A 16 7.91 8.80 -17.32
CA PRO A 16 7.96 7.36 -17.36
C PRO A 16 6.86 6.76 -18.23
N ILE A 17 7.13 5.60 -18.84
CA ILE A 17 6.15 4.88 -19.67
C ILE A 17 5.77 3.57 -19.00
N SER A 18 6.76 2.80 -18.53
CA SER A 18 6.56 1.57 -17.77
C SER A 18 7.66 1.43 -16.73
N THR A 19 7.28 1.17 -15.49
CA THR A 19 8.19 1.03 -14.36
C THR A 19 8.41 -0.44 -14.00
N TYR A 20 9.61 -0.78 -13.55
CA TYR A 20 9.89 -2.09 -12.95
C TYR A 20 10.41 -1.90 -11.52
N ARG A 21 9.63 -2.34 -10.53
CA ARG A 21 9.95 -2.17 -9.11
C ARG A 21 11.00 -3.19 -8.64
N LEU A 22 12.15 -2.70 -8.19
CA LEU A 22 13.23 -3.49 -7.58
C LEU A 22 13.33 -3.21 -6.06
N GLN A 23 13.31 -4.28 -5.27
CA GLN A 23 13.52 -4.26 -3.82
C GLN A 23 15.01 -4.37 -3.50
N VAL A 24 15.73 -3.26 -3.55
CA VAL A 24 17.17 -3.23 -3.21
C VAL A 24 17.38 -3.40 -1.70
N ASN A 25 18.31 -4.27 -1.33
CA ASN A 25 18.68 -4.58 0.04
C ASN A 25 20.10 -5.16 0.10
N GLU A 26 20.59 -5.55 1.28
CA GLU A 26 21.95 -6.09 1.42
C GLU A 26 22.23 -7.36 0.58
N ASN A 27 21.19 -8.16 0.29
CA ASN A 27 21.29 -9.38 -0.52
C ASN A 27 21.05 -9.10 -2.02
N PHE A 28 20.58 -7.91 -2.37
CA PHE A 28 20.39 -7.43 -3.74
C PHE A 28 20.78 -5.94 -3.82
N PRO A 29 22.09 -5.61 -3.67
CA PRO A 29 22.58 -4.23 -3.64
C PRO A 29 22.60 -3.61 -5.04
N PHE A 30 23.02 -2.34 -5.17
CA PHE A 30 23.05 -1.66 -6.48
C PHE A 30 23.88 -2.37 -7.54
N SER A 31 24.98 -3.02 -7.15
CA SER A 31 25.78 -3.81 -8.10
C SER A 31 25.03 -5.01 -8.67
N ALA A 32 24.19 -5.68 -7.86
CA ALA A 32 23.35 -6.78 -8.34
C ALA A 32 22.18 -6.27 -9.18
N ALA A 33 21.59 -5.13 -8.80
CA ALA A 33 20.56 -4.48 -9.60
C ALA A 33 21.09 -4.02 -10.96
N GLU A 34 22.35 -3.55 -11.03
CA GLU A 34 23.02 -3.14 -12.27
C GLU A 34 23.13 -4.30 -13.28
N GLU A 35 23.44 -5.51 -12.81
CA GLU A 35 23.54 -6.72 -13.63
C GLU A 35 22.21 -7.13 -14.28
N VAL A 36 21.08 -6.68 -13.72
CA VAL A 36 19.73 -6.99 -14.20
C VAL A 36 19.26 -6.01 -15.27
N LEU A 37 19.87 -4.82 -15.39
CA LEU A 37 19.45 -3.77 -16.33
C LEU A 37 19.35 -4.25 -17.79
N PRO A 38 20.30 -5.04 -18.36
CA PRO A 38 20.17 -5.54 -19.73
C PRO A 38 18.91 -6.39 -19.93
N TYR A 39 18.57 -7.24 -18.97
CA TYR A 39 17.35 -8.04 -19.00
C TYR A 39 16.10 -7.15 -19.02
N LEU A 40 16.06 -6.07 -18.23
CA LEU A 40 14.92 -5.15 -18.20
C LEU A 40 14.75 -4.40 -19.52
N VAL A 41 15.85 -4.02 -20.19
CA VAL A 41 15.81 -3.45 -21.54
C VAL A 41 15.21 -4.44 -22.54
N ASP A 42 15.65 -5.70 -22.50
CA ASP A 42 15.15 -6.75 -23.38
C ASP A 42 13.68 -7.07 -23.09
N LEU A 43 13.25 -7.02 -21.83
CA LEU A 43 11.86 -7.16 -21.42
C LEU A 43 11.00 -6.02 -21.97
N GLY A 44 11.56 -4.82 -22.17
CA GLY A 44 10.88 -3.65 -22.74
C GLY A 44 10.54 -2.55 -21.72
N VAL A 45 11.09 -2.63 -20.51
CA VAL A 45 10.93 -1.61 -19.47
C VAL A 45 11.61 -0.31 -19.91
N THR A 46 11.06 0.83 -19.49
CA THR A 46 11.65 2.17 -19.76
C THR A 46 12.24 2.81 -18.51
N ASP A 47 11.76 2.44 -17.33
CA ASP A 47 12.12 3.09 -16.07
C ASP A 47 12.30 2.05 -14.95
N VAL A 48 13.39 2.12 -14.21
CA VAL A 48 13.60 1.30 -13.01
C VAL A 48 13.09 2.05 -11.79
N TYR A 49 12.29 1.39 -10.96
CA TYR A 49 11.73 1.96 -9.74
C TYR A 49 12.36 1.28 -8.52
N LEU A 50 13.22 2.00 -7.81
CA LEU A 50 13.95 1.48 -6.65
C LEU A 50 13.16 1.70 -5.36
N SER A 51 13.21 0.73 -4.44
CA SER A 51 12.88 0.94 -3.02
C SER A 51 13.76 2.01 -2.36
N PRO A 52 13.41 2.51 -1.16
CA PRO A 52 14.15 3.59 -0.52
C PRO A 52 15.66 3.33 -0.42
N ILE A 53 16.45 4.34 -0.81
CA ILE A 53 17.91 4.22 -0.97
C ILE A 53 18.73 4.89 0.14
N LEU A 54 18.08 5.71 0.98
CA LEU A 54 18.74 6.39 2.10
C LEU A 54 19.16 5.39 3.18
N GLN A 55 20.11 5.78 4.03
CA GLN A 55 20.59 4.90 5.09
C GLN A 55 19.45 4.51 6.03
N ALA A 56 19.10 3.24 6.01
CA ALA A 56 18.12 2.61 6.86
C ALA A 56 18.76 1.98 8.10
N ALA A 57 17.94 1.53 9.05
CA ALA A 57 18.41 0.83 10.23
C ALA A 57 19.17 -0.46 9.83
N PRO A 58 20.17 -0.89 10.63
CA PRO A 58 20.90 -2.12 10.35
C PRO A 58 19.97 -3.34 10.21
N GLY A 59 20.20 -4.15 9.17
CA GLY A 59 19.38 -5.34 8.89
C GLY A 59 18.07 -5.05 8.16
N SER A 60 17.78 -3.79 7.81
CA SER A 60 16.61 -3.46 7.01
C SER A 60 16.65 -4.13 5.64
N LEU A 61 15.56 -4.81 5.29
CA LEU A 61 15.35 -5.43 3.97
C LEU A 61 14.45 -4.57 3.06
N HIS A 62 14.00 -3.40 3.54
CA HIS A 62 13.00 -2.59 2.83
C HIS A 62 13.33 -1.09 2.73
N GLY A 63 14.18 -0.55 3.60
CA GLY A 63 14.65 0.84 3.50
C GLY A 63 13.74 1.91 4.14
N TYR A 64 12.46 1.63 4.42
CA TYR A 64 11.52 2.58 5.04
C TYR A 64 11.88 3.08 6.45
N ASP A 65 12.70 2.34 7.18
CA ASP A 65 13.20 2.65 8.52
C ASP A 65 14.47 3.52 8.47
N VAL A 66 14.36 4.69 7.82
CA VAL A 66 15.47 5.64 7.60
C VAL A 66 16.06 6.14 8.92
N VAL A 67 17.39 6.10 9.04
CA VAL A 67 18.15 6.60 10.20
C VAL A 67 19.07 7.78 9.87
N ASP A 68 19.44 7.98 8.60
CA ASP A 68 20.29 9.11 8.16
C ASP A 68 19.95 9.54 6.73
N HIS A 69 19.41 10.76 6.58
CA HIS A 69 19.05 11.35 5.27
C HIS A 69 20.25 11.89 4.47
N THR A 70 21.43 11.93 5.08
CA THR A 70 22.64 12.53 4.46
C THR A 70 23.50 11.51 3.73
N HIS A 71 23.14 10.24 3.77
CA HIS A 71 23.89 9.15 3.16
C HIS A 71 22.97 8.20 2.38
N ILE A 72 23.45 7.76 1.21
CA ILE A 72 22.94 6.55 0.57
C ILE A 72 23.41 5.35 1.38
N SER A 73 22.52 4.37 1.57
CA SER A 73 22.75 3.19 2.41
C SER A 73 24.04 2.46 2.06
N VAL A 74 24.90 2.25 3.07
CA VAL A 74 26.16 1.52 2.90
C VAL A 74 25.94 0.04 2.56
N GLN A 75 24.83 -0.54 3.04
CA GLN A 75 24.43 -1.92 2.74
C GLN A 75 24.07 -2.11 1.26
N LEU A 76 23.65 -1.03 0.57
CA LEU A 76 23.36 -1.06 -0.85
C LEU A 76 24.61 -0.80 -1.73
N GLY A 77 25.75 -0.47 -1.10
CA GLY A 77 27.00 -0.09 -1.78
C GLY A 77 27.33 1.41 -1.70
N GLY A 78 26.46 2.23 -1.11
CA GLY A 78 26.67 3.67 -0.93
C GLY A 78 26.51 4.51 -2.20
N LEU A 79 26.86 5.79 -2.09
CA LEU A 79 26.59 6.81 -3.12
C LEU A 79 27.27 6.49 -4.47
N GLU A 80 28.50 6.01 -4.46
CA GLU A 80 29.23 5.76 -5.71
C GLU A 80 28.68 4.53 -6.46
N ALA A 81 28.21 3.51 -5.73
CA ALA A 81 27.52 2.37 -6.35
C ALA A 81 26.16 2.79 -6.93
N PHE A 82 25.42 3.66 -6.24
CA PHE A 82 24.18 4.23 -6.77
C PHE A 82 24.40 5.02 -8.06
N LYS A 83 25.44 5.88 -8.09
CA LYS A 83 25.79 6.63 -9.30
C LYS A 83 26.18 5.71 -10.44
N ALA A 84 27.00 4.69 -10.19
CA ALA A 84 27.38 3.71 -11.22
C ALA A 84 26.16 2.98 -11.78
N PHE A 85 25.23 2.54 -10.91
CA PHE A 85 23.96 1.96 -11.31
C PHE A 85 23.14 2.92 -12.18
N SER A 86 23.01 4.18 -11.77
CA SER A 86 22.25 5.19 -12.51
C SER A 86 22.88 5.51 -13.87
N ASP A 87 24.20 5.75 -13.91
CA ASP A 87 24.94 5.98 -15.15
C ASP A 87 24.73 4.81 -16.11
N ARG A 88 24.80 3.58 -15.60
CA ARG A 88 24.58 2.37 -16.40
C ARG A 88 23.14 2.25 -16.90
N ALA A 89 22.15 2.60 -16.07
CA ALA A 89 20.75 2.64 -16.47
C ALA A 89 20.54 3.65 -17.61
N HIS A 90 21.10 4.86 -17.49
CA HIS A 90 21.01 5.90 -18.52
C HIS A 90 21.74 5.52 -19.81
N GLU A 91 22.91 4.89 -19.74
CA GLU A 91 23.61 4.33 -20.91
C GLU A 91 22.77 3.33 -21.69
N LEU A 92 21.92 2.58 -20.98
CA LEU A 92 20.99 1.60 -21.53
C LEU A 92 19.64 2.21 -21.96
N GLY A 93 19.45 3.51 -21.76
CA GLY A 93 18.20 4.22 -22.09
C GLY A 93 17.07 4.01 -21.07
N LEU A 94 17.39 3.55 -19.87
CA LEU A 94 16.47 3.46 -18.74
C LEU A 94 16.57 4.71 -17.88
N HIS A 95 15.46 5.14 -17.27
CA HIS A 95 15.46 6.19 -16.25
C HIS A 95 15.33 5.61 -14.84
N VAL A 96 15.72 6.39 -13.82
CA VAL A 96 15.74 5.95 -12.42
C VAL A 96 14.69 6.68 -11.59
N ILE A 97 13.74 5.95 -11.06
CA ILE A 97 12.72 6.43 -10.11
C ILE A 97 13.08 5.94 -8.71
N VAL A 98 13.00 6.83 -7.72
CA VAL A 98 13.35 6.50 -6.34
C VAL A 98 12.16 6.72 -5.40
N ASP A 99 11.94 5.75 -4.52
CA ASP A 99 11.04 5.85 -3.39
C ASP A 99 11.62 6.72 -2.26
N ILE A 100 10.84 7.67 -1.73
CA ILE A 100 11.26 8.55 -0.64
C ILE A 100 10.27 8.54 0.52
N VAL A 101 10.80 8.71 1.73
CA VAL A 101 10.07 8.50 2.99
C VAL A 101 10.05 9.78 3.84
N PRO A 102 9.18 10.76 3.53
CA PRO A 102 9.20 12.07 4.20
C PRO A 102 8.51 12.07 5.56
N ASN A 103 7.65 11.08 5.84
CA ASN A 103 6.76 11.14 7.00
C ASN A 103 7.46 10.84 8.34
N HIS A 104 8.51 10.00 8.34
CA HIS A 104 9.04 9.43 9.56
C HIS A 104 10.52 9.02 9.47
N MET A 105 11.14 8.78 10.63
CA MET A 105 12.45 8.13 10.77
C MET A 105 12.38 7.01 11.80
N ALA A 106 13.29 6.05 11.71
CA ALA A 106 13.39 4.97 12.67
C ALA A 106 13.89 5.42 14.05
N VAL A 107 13.42 4.76 15.10
CA VAL A 107 13.97 4.72 16.46
C VAL A 107 14.62 3.35 16.64
N PRO A 108 15.84 3.15 16.07
CA PRO A 108 16.47 1.85 15.98
C PRO A 108 16.99 1.39 17.35
N THR A 109 17.37 0.12 17.42
CA THR A 109 18.11 -0.44 18.55
C THR A 109 19.50 -0.87 18.07
N PRO A 110 20.59 -0.25 18.56
CA PRO A 110 20.66 0.89 19.49
C PRO A 110 20.24 2.25 18.88
N VAL A 111 19.77 3.20 19.70
CA VAL A 111 19.17 4.46 19.19
C VAL A 111 20.17 5.42 18.54
N TRP A 112 21.47 5.29 18.82
CA TRP A 112 22.52 6.13 18.23
C TRP A 112 22.60 6.05 16.70
N HIS A 113 22.02 5.00 16.08
CA HIS A 113 21.98 4.89 14.63
C HIS A 113 21.18 6.04 14.01
N ASN A 114 20.15 6.53 14.71
CA ASN A 114 19.48 7.78 14.36
C ASN A 114 20.13 8.94 15.14
N LYS A 115 21.02 9.68 14.48
CA LYS A 115 21.75 10.81 15.09
C LYS A 115 20.83 11.93 15.57
N ALA A 116 19.76 12.21 14.83
CA ALA A 116 18.80 13.24 15.19
C ALA A 116 18.07 12.87 16.48
N MET A 117 17.50 11.66 16.55
CA MET A 117 16.82 11.17 17.75
C MET A 117 17.79 11.06 18.94
N TRP A 118 18.99 10.52 18.74
CA TRP A 118 20.04 10.48 19.77
C TRP A 118 20.33 11.86 20.37
N SER A 119 20.45 12.88 19.51
CA SER A 119 20.68 14.27 19.94
C SER A 119 19.51 14.81 20.77
N VAL A 120 18.27 14.57 20.35
CA VAL A 120 17.08 15.00 21.10
C VAL A 120 16.99 14.31 22.45
N LEU A 121 17.26 13.00 22.53
CA LEU A 121 17.27 12.27 23.81
C LEU A 121 18.40 12.73 24.74
N LYS A 122 19.50 13.24 24.20
CA LYS A 122 20.67 13.72 24.95
C LYS A 122 20.53 15.17 25.45
N HIS A 123 19.91 16.03 24.67
CA HIS A 123 19.88 17.49 24.89
C HIS A 123 18.48 18.08 25.08
N GLY A 124 17.41 17.30 24.86
CA GLY A 124 16.04 17.78 24.94
C GLY A 124 15.79 18.96 23.99
N ALA A 125 15.10 19.99 24.50
CA ALA A 125 14.80 21.22 23.78
C ALA A 125 16.03 22.02 23.32
N GLU A 126 17.22 21.78 23.88
CA GLU A 126 18.46 22.41 23.43
C GLU A 126 19.10 21.72 22.21
N SER A 127 18.54 20.59 21.75
CA SER A 127 19.02 19.90 20.56
C SER A 127 18.81 20.73 19.29
N GLY A 128 19.79 20.74 18.38
CA GLY A 128 19.61 21.28 17.03
C GLY A 128 18.56 20.53 16.19
N TYR A 129 18.11 19.36 16.65
CA TYR A 129 17.06 18.54 16.04
C TYR A 129 15.73 18.60 16.80
N ALA A 130 15.59 19.47 17.81
CA ALA A 130 14.40 19.56 18.66
C ALA A 130 13.09 19.67 17.85
N ASN A 131 13.10 20.43 16.76
CA ASN A 131 11.92 20.64 15.91
C ASN A 131 11.71 19.56 14.83
N TRP A 132 12.60 18.58 14.70
CA TRP A 132 12.49 17.57 13.63
C TRP A 132 11.36 16.58 13.89
N PHE A 133 11.22 16.16 15.14
CA PHE A 133 10.26 15.16 15.53
C PHE A 133 9.02 15.79 16.09
N ASP A 134 7.91 15.09 15.87
CA ASP A 134 6.61 15.52 16.33
C ASP A 134 6.33 15.02 17.75
N VAL A 135 6.97 15.67 18.72
CA VAL A 135 7.02 15.29 20.13
C VAL A 135 6.83 16.52 21.03
N ASP A 136 6.18 16.33 22.18
CA ASP A 136 6.15 17.35 23.23
C ASP A 136 7.45 17.31 24.04
N LEU A 137 8.26 18.37 23.92
CA LEU A 137 9.57 18.48 24.59
C LEU A 137 9.50 19.09 26.00
N ASP A 138 8.33 19.53 26.45
CA ASP A 138 8.12 19.98 27.84
C ASP A 138 8.04 18.78 28.81
N SER A 139 7.87 17.57 28.27
CA SER A 139 7.83 16.30 29.00
C SER A 139 8.92 15.34 28.51
N PRO A 140 9.43 14.42 29.36
CA PRO A 140 10.37 13.39 28.90
C PRO A 140 9.77 12.51 27.80
N ILE A 141 10.52 12.28 26.72
CA ILE A 141 10.08 11.46 25.59
C ILE A 141 9.93 10.00 26.04
N LEU A 142 8.75 9.41 25.89
CA LEU A 142 8.48 8.04 26.30
C LEU A 142 9.23 7.06 25.40
N MET A 143 10.03 6.17 25.99
CA MET A 143 10.78 5.12 25.31
C MET A 143 10.28 3.75 25.82
N PRO A 144 9.22 3.19 25.21
CA PRO A 144 8.53 2.00 25.69
C PRO A 144 9.26 0.71 25.29
N VAL A 145 10.49 0.52 25.76
CA VAL A 145 11.37 -0.60 25.36
C VAL A 145 11.54 -1.69 26.42
N LEU A 146 11.09 -1.43 27.65
CA LEU A 146 11.34 -2.37 28.75
C LEU A 146 10.40 -3.57 28.68
N GLY A 147 10.96 -4.77 28.86
CA GLY A 147 10.20 -6.03 28.92
C GLY A 147 9.43 -6.20 30.24
N LYS A 148 9.81 -5.45 31.28
CA LYS A 148 9.17 -5.43 32.61
C LYS A 148 8.87 -3.99 33.04
N ARG A 149 8.10 -3.84 34.11
CA ARG A 149 7.91 -2.54 34.78
C ARG A 149 9.26 -2.04 35.34
N ILE A 150 9.54 -0.75 35.19
CA ILE A 150 10.85 -0.16 35.52
C ILE A 150 11.35 -0.48 36.93
N GLY A 151 10.46 -0.54 37.93
CA GLY A 151 10.84 -0.91 39.29
C GLY A 151 11.46 -2.32 39.39
N GLN A 152 10.95 -3.28 38.61
CA GLN A 152 11.50 -4.64 38.54
C GLN A 152 12.81 -4.66 37.75
N VAL A 153 12.87 -3.94 36.62
CA VAL A 153 14.11 -3.80 35.81
C VAL A 153 15.26 -3.26 36.66
N LEU A 154 15.00 -2.26 37.51
CA LEU A 154 15.99 -1.70 38.44
C LEU A 154 16.36 -2.67 39.56
N ALA A 155 15.39 -3.41 40.12
CA ALA A 155 15.65 -4.42 41.14
C ALA A 155 16.51 -5.58 40.61
N ASP A 156 16.27 -5.99 39.36
CA ASP A 156 17.00 -7.03 38.65
C ASP A 156 18.35 -6.54 38.09
N GLN A 157 18.64 -5.23 38.19
CA GLN A 157 19.84 -4.59 37.67
C GLN A 157 20.02 -4.81 36.16
N GLU A 158 18.93 -4.78 35.40
CA GLU A 158 18.95 -4.96 33.95
C GLU A 158 19.34 -3.68 33.19
N ILE A 159 19.23 -2.51 33.83
CA ILE A 159 19.78 -1.24 33.31
C ILE A 159 21.13 -0.97 33.93
N GLN A 160 22.13 -0.66 33.10
CA GLN A 160 23.50 -0.35 33.54
C GLN A 160 23.95 1.03 33.05
N LEU A 161 24.82 1.68 33.83
CA LEU A 161 25.50 2.91 33.45
C LEU A 161 26.92 2.55 33.00
N GLU A 162 27.22 2.80 31.73
CA GLU A 162 28.49 2.40 31.11
C GLU A 162 29.17 3.56 30.41
N LYS A 163 30.47 3.41 30.12
CA LYS A 163 31.19 4.30 29.21
C LYS A 163 31.47 3.57 27.91
N MET A 164 31.18 4.22 26.80
CA MET A 164 31.56 3.70 25.49
C MET A 164 31.80 4.82 24.47
N VAL A 165 32.55 4.50 23.43
CA VAL A 165 32.62 5.36 22.23
C VAL A 165 31.36 5.11 21.42
N VAL A 166 30.49 6.11 21.31
CA VAL A 166 29.29 6.03 20.48
C VAL A 166 29.69 6.06 19.01
N PRO A 167 29.36 5.03 18.20
CA PRO A 167 29.89 4.90 16.84
C PRO A 167 29.58 6.07 15.90
N THR A 168 28.45 6.75 16.12
CA THR A 168 28.02 7.91 15.33
C THR A 168 28.56 9.25 15.85
N GLU A 169 29.27 9.23 16.97
CA GLU A 169 29.83 10.38 17.67
C GLU A 169 31.30 10.14 18.14
N PRO A 170 32.19 9.53 17.31
CA PRO A 170 33.52 9.10 17.76
C PRO A 170 34.43 10.27 18.18
N GLN A 171 34.17 11.48 17.67
CA GLN A 171 34.90 12.70 18.00
C GLN A 171 34.81 13.12 19.47
N TYR A 172 33.82 12.62 20.21
CA TYR A 172 33.64 12.92 21.64
C TYR A 172 34.31 11.90 22.57
N GLY A 173 34.95 10.85 22.04
CA GLY A 173 35.58 9.81 22.85
C GLY A 173 34.58 8.96 23.64
N GLU A 174 34.99 8.45 24.80
CA GLU A 174 34.10 7.71 25.70
C GLU A 174 33.05 8.63 26.33
N GLN A 175 31.78 8.24 26.18
CA GLN A 175 30.62 8.93 26.71
C GLN A 175 29.86 8.03 27.68
N TRP A 176 29.21 8.62 28.69
CA TRP A 176 28.30 7.88 29.56
C TRP A 176 27.01 7.54 28.81
N VAL A 177 26.57 6.29 28.94
CA VAL A 177 25.35 5.76 28.32
C VAL A 177 24.59 4.87 29.30
N LEU A 178 23.27 4.80 29.12
CA LEU A 178 22.44 3.77 29.75
C LEU A 178 22.27 2.60 28.80
N THR A 179 22.57 1.38 29.25
CA THR A 179 22.37 0.14 28.51
C THR A 179 21.23 -0.67 29.12
N TYR A 180 20.41 -1.30 28.28
CA TYR A 180 19.38 -2.28 28.65
C TYR A 180 19.34 -3.34 27.56
N TYR A 181 20.01 -4.47 27.79
CA TYR A 181 20.33 -5.45 26.74
C TYR A 181 20.99 -4.76 25.53
N GLU A 182 20.44 -4.90 24.32
CA GLU A 182 20.94 -4.27 23.10
C GLU A 182 20.54 -2.78 23.00
N HIS A 183 19.65 -2.28 23.85
CA HIS A 183 19.30 -0.86 23.84
C HIS A 183 20.40 -0.03 24.49
N VAL A 184 20.73 1.09 23.85
CA VAL A 184 21.64 2.09 24.42
C VAL A 184 21.06 3.48 24.25
N PHE A 185 21.11 4.27 25.32
CA PHE A 185 20.57 5.62 25.39
C PHE A 185 21.63 6.62 25.91
N PRO A 186 21.57 7.89 25.49
CA PRO A 186 22.51 8.91 25.97
C PRO A 186 22.26 9.26 27.44
N VAL A 187 23.30 9.70 28.14
CA VAL A 187 23.16 10.29 29.49
C VAL A 187 23.25 11.80 29.40
N ALA A 188 22.23 12.50 29.93
CA ALA A 188 22.16 13.95 29.99
C ALA A 188 23.32 14.51 30.84
N LYS A 189 23.94 15.60 30.35
CA LYS A 189 25.12 16.20 30.98
C LYS A 189 24.83 16.64 32.42
N GLY A 190 25.72 16.26 33.34
CA GLY A 190 25.61 16.60 34.76
C GLY A 190 24.74 15.61 35.57
N THR A 191 24.27 14.53 34.95
CA THR A 191 23.49 13.48 35.63
C THR A 191 24.30 12.21 35.92
N GLU A 192 25.46 12.04 35.27
CA GLU A 192 26.31 10.84 35.29
C GLU A 192 26.85 10.44 36.68
N SER A 193 26.86 11.37 37.64
CA SER A 193 27.35 11.12 39.01
C SER A 193 26.23 10.82 40.02
N LEU A 194 24.96 10.85 39.57
CA LEU A 194 23.80 10.62 40.42
C LEU A 194 23.56 9.12 40.66
N PRO A 195 22.89 8.73 41.76
CA PRO A 195 22.37 7.38 41.92
C PRO A 195 21.49 6.99 40.73
N LEU A 196 21.57 5.74 40.25
CA LEU A 196 20.97 5.30 38.99
C LEU A 196 19.47 5.64 38.87
N SER A 197 18.68 5.47 39.93
CA SER A 197 17.26 5.83 39.91
C SER A 197 17.03 7.33 39.68
N VAL A 198 17.82 8.17 40.34
CA VAL A 198 17.76 9.64 40.20
C VAL A 198 18.33 10.08 38.86
N LEU A 199 19.36 9.40 38.35
CA LEU A 199 19.91 9.62 37.02
C LEU A 199 18.81 9.39 35.97
N ILE A 200 18.13 8.24 36.00
CA ILE A 200 17.08 7.88 35.05
C ILE A 200 15.94 8.90 35.07
N GLU A 201 15.51 9.35 36.24
CA GLU A 201 14.46 10.38 36.37
C GLU A 201 14.83 11.74 35.76
N ARG A 202 16.13 12.04 35.61
CA ARG A 202 16.62 13.32 35.08
C ARG A 202 16.99 13.29 33.60
N GLN A 203 16.71 12.19 32.90
CA GLN A 203 16.91 12.13 31.46
C GLN A 203 15.81 12.89 30.71
N HIS A 204 16.09 13.33 29.48
CA HIS A 204 15.09 13.92 28.59
C HIS A 204 14.13 12.87 28.00
N TYR A 205 14.27 11.61 28.41
CA TYR A 205 13.45 10.48 28.01
C TYR A 205 13.04 9.67 29.23
N ARG A 206 11.92 8.96 29.10
CA ARG A 206 11.38 8.05 30.12
C ARG A 206 11.35 6.63 29.58
N LEU A 207 12.23 5.78 30.09
CA LEU A 207 12.17 4.35 29.82
C LEU A 207 10.92 3.76 30.47
N ALA A 208 10.14 3.00 29.71
CA ALA A 208 8.88 2.44 30.18
C ALA A 208 8.68 1.00 29.69
N HIS A 209 7.85 0.26 30.43
CA HIS A 209 7.35 -1.03 29.98
C HIS A 209 6.60 -0.86 28.66
N TRP A 210 6.86 -1.72 27.68
CA TRP A 210 6.38 -1.50 26.31
C TRP A 210 4.86 -1.28 26.18
N LYS A 211 4.04 -1.95 27.00
CA LYS A 211 2.58 -1.75 27.02
C LYS A 211 2.11 -0.37 27.51
N VAL A 212 3.00 0.46 28.05
CA VAL A 212 2.66 1.85 28.44
C VAL A 212 2.46 2.72 27.20
N ALA A 213 3.04 2.33 26.05
CA ALA A 213 2.90 3.06 24.79
C ALA A 213 1.44 3.21 24.35
N ASP A 214 0.60 2.20 24.58
CA ASP A 214 -0.79 2.18 24.13
C ASP A 214 -1.60 3.37 24.71
N GLU A 215 -1.24 3.85 25.90
CA GLU A 215 -1.97 4.93 26.60
C GLU A 215 -1.18 6.24 26.73
N GLU A 216 0.15 6.19 26.85
CA GLU A 216 0.96 7.35 27.26
C GLU A 216 2.00 7.79 26.22
N LEU A 217 2.01 7.22 25.00
CA LEU A 217 3.00 7.64 23.99
C LEU A 217 2.85 9.13 23.64
N ASN A 218 3.98 9.85 23.60
CA ASN A 218 3.99 11.31 23.48
C ASN A 218 4.72 11.85 22.24
N TYR A 219 5.01 10.99 21.25
CA TYR A 219 5.41 11.40 19.91
C TYR A 219 4.52 10.75 18.85
N ARG A 220 4.29 11.44 17.72
CA ARG A 220 3.54 10.84 16.60
C ARG A 220 4.34 9.69 15.98
N ARG A 221 3.64 8.61 15.63
CA ARG A 221 4.19 7.45 14.93
C ARG A 221 3.75 7.37 13.48
N PHE A 222 4.41 6.49 12.71
CA PHE A 222 3.81 5.89 11.52
C PHE A 222 2.81 4.80 11.96
N PHE A 223 1.51 5.05 11.74
CA PHE A 223 0.43 4.21 12.27
C PHE A 223 0.61 3.91 13.77
N ASP A 224 0.69 2.63 14.15
CA ASP A 224 0.95 2.17 15.52
C ASP A 224 2.38 1.66 15.76
N VAL A 225 3.30 1.88 14.79
CA VAL A 225 4.67 1.37 14.84
C VAL A 225 5.54 2.26 15.74
N GLY A 226 5.77 1.83 16.98
CA GLY A 226 6.56 2.58 17.98
C GLY A 226 8.00 2.86 17.57
N THR A 227 8.58 2.07 16.67
CA THR A 227 9.94 2.24 16.16
C THR A 227 10.05 3.24 15.01
N LEU A 228 8.97 3.92 14.61
CA LEU A 228 8.98 4.93 13.54
C LEU A 228 8.40 6.26 14.06
N ALA A 229 9.25 7.25 14.29
CA ALA A 229 8.88 8.57 14.81
C ALA A 229 8.57 9.55 13.66
N GLY A 230 7.43 10.22 13.74
CA GLY A 230 6.95 11.17 12.75
C GLY A 230 7.80 12.43 12.68
N LEU A 231 8.15 12.83 11.45
CA LEU A 231 8.87 14.07 11.13
C LEU A 231 7.93 15.23 10.90
N ARG A 232 8.34 16.42 11.32
CA ARG A 232 7.65 17.69 11.08
C ARG A 232 8.02 18.28 9.72
N ILE A 233 7.75 17.54 8.65
CA ILE A 233 8.15 17.93 7.28
C ILE A 233 7.49 19.23 6.78
N GLU A 234 6.41 19.68 7.44
CA GLU A 234 5.81 20.97 7.18
C GLU A 234 6.75 22.15 7.51
N GLN A 235 7.75 21.93 8.35
CA GLN A 235 8.79 22.89 8.65
C GLN A 235 9.84 22.90 7.54
N GLU A 236 10.08 24.09 6.97
CA GLU A 236 11.00 24.26 5.84
C GLU A 236 12.42 23.74 6.15
N GLU A 237 12.93 24.00 7.36
CA GLU A 237 14.25 23.53 7.77
C GLU A 237 14.37 21.99 7.80
N VAL A 238 13.29 21.30 8.16
CA VAL A 238 13.23 19.83 8.20
C VAL A 238 13.14 19.29 6.77
N PHE A 239 12.31 19.89 5.92
CA PHE A 239 12.24 19.55 4.49
C PHE A 239 13.62 19.68 3.83
N GLN A 240 14.27 20.83 3.95
CA GLN A 240 15.58 21.08 3.36
C GLN A 240 16.63 20.08 3.86
N ALA A 241 16.68 19.81 5.18
CA ALA A 241 17.68 18.91 5.74
C ALA A 241 17.48 17.43 5.33
N THR A 242 16.23 16.98 5.24
CA THR A 242 15.89 15.58 4.93
C THR A 242 15.89 15.29 3.43
N HIS A 243 15.68 16.31 2.58
CA HIS A 243 15.61 16.14 1.13
C HIS A 243 16.89 16.58 0.40
N ALA A 244 17.85 17.24 1.08
CA ALA A 244 19.05 17.79 0.44
C ALA A 244 19.80 16.80 -0.48
N LEU A 245 20.04 15.57 -0.01
CA LEU A 245 20.74 14.56 -0.81
C LEU A 245 19.92 14.11 -2.03
N ILE A 246 18.64 13.79 -1.82
CA ILE A 246 17.74 13.36 -2.90
C ILE A 246 17.60 14.47 -3.95
N LEU A 247 17.37 15.71 -3.53
CA LEU A 247 17.25 16.85 -4.44
C LEU A 247 18.56 17.11 -5.19
N ASN A 248 19.72 16.93 -4.55
CA ASN A 248 21.00 17.01 -5.24
C ASN A 248 21.12 15.94 -6.34
N LEU A 249 20.70 14.70 -6.06
CA LEU A 249 20.73 13.61 -7.04
C LEU A 249 19.75 13.85 -8.19
N VAL A 250 18.58 14.42 -7.93
CA VAL A 250 17.63 14.88 -8.96
C VAL A 250 18.25 15.99 -9.81
N GLN A 251 18.82 17.01 -9.19
CA GLN A 251 19.41 18.17 -9.89
C GLN A 251 20.64 17.81 -10.72
N THR A 252 21.41 16.81 -10.28
CA THR A 252 22.59 16.31 -10.99
C THR A 252 22.26 15.23 -12.02
N GLY A 253 20.99 14.82 -12.12
CA GLY A 253 20.50 13.92 -13.15
C GLY A 253 20.66 12.43 -12.86
N TYR A 254 20.90 12.03 -11.60
CA TYR A 254 20.95 10.62 -11.19
C TYR A 254 19.59 10.04 -10.78
N ILE A 255 18.56 10.88 -10.65
CA ILE A 255 17.18 10.48 -10.36
C ILE A 255 16.26 11.25 -11.30
N ASP A 256 15.36 10.54 -11.98
CA ASP A 256 14.47 11.03 -13.03
C ASP A 256 13.00 11.15 -12.61
N GLY A 257 12.63 10.56 -11.47
CA GLY A 257 11.31 10.67 -10.88
C GLY A 257 11.28 10.20 -9.43
N LEU A 258 10.21 10.54 -8.72
CA LEU A 258 10.05 10.22 -7.30
C LEU A 258 8.70 9.56 -7.02
N ARG A 259 8.70 8.53 -6.18
CA ARG A 259 7.49 8.03 -5.51
C ARG A 259 7.54 8.45 -4.05
N VAL A 260 6.47 9.07 -3.56
CA VAL A 260 6.36 9.56 -2.19
C VAL A 260 5.58 8.57 -1.33
N ASP A 261 6.26 8.04 -0.32
CA ASP A 261 5.68 7.17 0.71
C ASP A 261 4.75 7.93 1.66
N HIS A 262 3.59 7.33 1.91
CA HIS A 262 2.64 7.73 2.96
C HIS A 262 2.40 9.26 3.12
N PRO A 263 2.04 9.99 2.05
CA PRO A 263 1.74 11.43 2.12
C PRO A 263 0.55 11.74 3.05
N ASP A 264 -0.36 10.78 3.27
CA ASP A 264 -1.51 10.97 4.17
C ASP A 264 -1.11 11.04 5.65
N GLY A 265 0.13 10.70 6.02
CA GLY A 265 0.68 10.93 7.35
C GLY A 265 1.18 12.37 7.59
N LEU A 266 1.35 13.16 6.52
CA LEU A 266 1.92 14.51 6.60
C LEU A 266 0.92 15.51 7.20
N ALA A 267 1.45 16.55 7.86
CA ALA A 267 0.63 17.62 8.41
C ALA A 267 -0.08 18.44 7.32
N ASN A 268 0.65 18.78 6.25
CA ASN A 268 0.12 19.46 5.06
C ASN A 268 0.72 18.87 3.77
N PRO A 269 0.14 17.78 3.23
CA PRO A 269 0.65 17.12 2.03
C PRO A 269 0.59 18.01 0.78
N THR A 270 -0.44 18.87 0.66
CA THR A 270 -0.56 19.82 -0.46
C THR A 270 0.66 20.73 -0.55
N GLU A 271 1.05 21.33 0.58
CA GLU A 271 2.22 22.20 0.64
C GLU A 271 3.52 21.42 0.44
N TYR A 272 3.64 20.23 1.01
CA TYR A 272 4.78 19.35 0.76
C TYR A 272 4.98 19.06 -0.74
N PHE A 273 3.92 18.68 -1.46
CA PHE A 273 4.02 18.41 -2.89
C PHE A 273 4.32 19.65 -3.72
N LYS A 274 3.81 20.83 -3.35
CA LYS A 274 4.20 22.10 -3.99
C LYS A 274 5.70 22.36 -3.85
N ARG A 275 6.24 22.25 -2.63
CA ARG A 275 7.69 22.41 -2.38
C ARG A 275 8.52 21.39 -3.13
N LEU A 276 8.11 20.12 -3.13
CA LEU A 276 8.83 19.06 -3.85
C LEU A 276 8.80 19.28 -5.37
N HIS A 277 7.65 19.67 -5.93
CA HIS A 277 7.53 19.98 -7.34
C HIS A 277 8.43 21.16 -7.74
N GLU A 278 8.43 22.25 -6.96
CA GLU A 278 9.31 23.39 -7.20
C GLU A 278 10.79 23.02 -7.10
N ALA A 279 11.19 22.28 -6.04
CA ALA A 279 12.57 21.89 -5.78
C ALA A 279 13.16 20.92 -6.82
N THR A 280 12.31 20.11 -7.46
CA THR A 280 12.70 19.18 -8.54
C THR A 280 12.59 19.80 -9.94
N GLY A 281 12.02 21.01 -10.03
CA GLY A 281 11.74 21.69 -11.30
C GLY A 281 10.62 21.01 -12.10
N GLY A 282 9.66 20.41 -11.42
CA GLY A 282 8.48 19.75 -12.00
C GLY A 282 8.75 18.36 -12.54
N GLN A 283 9.57 17.57 -11.85
CA GLN A 283 9.84 16.18 -12.22
C GLN A 283 8.58 15.30 -12.03
N TRP A 284 8.54 14.11 -12.64
CA TRP A 284 7.47 13.15 -12.41
C TRP A 284 7.47 12.69 -10.94
N ILE A 285 6.37 12.95 -10.24
CA ILE A 285 6.16 12.62 -8.83
C ILE A 285 4.83 11.88 -8.71
N VAL A 286 4.80 10.75 -8.02
CA VAL A 286 3.57 10.03 -7.68
C VAL A 286 3.43 9.83 -6.19
N ALA A 287 2.19 9.81 -5.73
CA ALA A 287 1.83 9.66 -4.33
C ALA A 287 1.36 8.23 -4.04
N GLU A 288 1.92 7.58 -3.02
CA GLU A 288 1.27 6.41 -2.43
C GLU A 288 0.03 6.85 -1.64
N LYS A 289 -1.09 7.06 -2.35
CA LYS A 289 -2.35 7.49 -1.75
C LYS A 289 -3.44 6.49 -2.09
N ILE A 290 -4.14 6.05 -1.05
CA ILE A 290 -5.27 5.12 -1.18
C ILE A 290 -6.56 5.90 -1.40
N LEU A 291 -7.25 5.65 -2.51
CA LEU A 291 -8.53 6.27 -2.86
C LEU A 291 -9.66 5.28 -2.57
N GLU A 292 -10.59 5.66 -1.69
CA GLU A 292 -11.73 4.82 -1.34
C GLU A 292 -12.89 4.99 -2.34
N GLY A 293 -13.34 3.88 -2.93
CA GLY A 293 -14.44 3.89 -3.88
C GLY A 293 -14.23 4.91 -5.00
N ASP A 294 -15.14 5.87 -5.14
CA ASP A 294 -15.11 6.92 -6.16
C ASP A 294 -14.44 8.24 -5.69
N GLU A 295 -13.64 8.19 -4.62
CA GLU A 295 -12.80 9.32 -4.17
C GLU A 295 -11.84 9.79 -5.28
N ASP A 296 -11.66 11.11 -5.37
CA ASP A 296 -10.68 11.74 -6.26
C ASP A 296 -9.43 12.18 -5.49
N LEU A 297 -8.26 12.02 -6.12
CA LEU A 297 -7.02 12.63 -5.66
C LEU A 297 -7.16 14.16 -5.67
N PRO A 298 -6.64 14.90 -4.66
CA PRO A 298 -6.73 16.36 -4.64
C PRO A 298 -6.12 17.00 -5.90
N SER A 299 -6.95 17.70 -6.68
CA SER A 299 -6.55 18.26 -7.98
C SER A 299 -5.53 19.40 -7.88
N ASN A 300 -5.30 19.93 -6.68
CA ASN A 300 -4.30 20.97 -6.42
C ASN A 300 -2.92 20.41 -6.04
N TRP A 301 -2.75 19.08 -6.00
CA TRP A 301 -1.44 18.46 -5.84
C TRP A 301 -0.69 18.44 -7.18
N PRO A 302 0.52 19.03 -7.26
CA PRO A 302 1.32 19.02 -8.47
C PRO A 302 2.08 17.69 -8.65
N VAL A 303 1.33 16.60 -8.63
CA VAL A 303 1.78 15.21 -8.83
C VAL A 303 1.17 14.63 -10.10
N ALA A 304 1.78 13.56 -10.61
CA ALA A 304 1.31 12.83 -11.79
C ALA A 304 0.13 11.88 -11.50
N GLY A 305 -0.05 11.48 -10.25
CA GLY A 305 -1.15 10.62 -9.81
C GLY A 305 -0.78 9.76 -8.61
N THR A 306 -1.39 8.58 -8.54
CA THR A 306 -1.18 7.59 -7.47
C THR A 306 -0.21 6.48 -7.92
N THR A 307 0.09 5.54 -7.02
CA THR A 307 0.81 4.29 -7.32
C THR A 307 -0.07 3.18 -7.91
N GLY A 308 -1.35 3.45 -8.22
CA GLY A 308 -2.18 2.58 -9.07
C GLY A 308 -3.11 1.58 -8.39
N TYR A 309 -3.27 1.62 -7.06
CA TYR A 309 -4.21 0.73 -6.33
C TYR A 309 -5.67 0.94 -6.75
N ASP A 310 -6.03 2.17 -7.10
CA ASP A 310 -7.33 2.60 -7.63
C ASP A 310 -7.72 1.87 -8.93
N THR A 311 -6.75 1.61 -9.80
CA THR A 311 -6.91 0.81 -11.02
C THR A 311 -6.88 -0.68 -10.71
N ALA A 312 -5.99 -1.12 -9.82
CA ALA A 312 -5.76 -2.54 -9.50
C ALA A 312 -7.03 -3.26 -9.03
N TRP A 313 -7.77 -2.68 -8.09
CA TRP A 313 -8.97 -3.34 -7.56
C TRP A 313 -10.12 -3.33 -8.58
N ARG A 314 -10.26 -2.27 -9.38
CA ARG A 314 -11.30 -2.17 -10.43
C ARG A 314 -11.09 -3.20 -11.51
N LEU A 315 -9.84 -3.40 -11.92
CA LEU A 315 -9.46 -4.44 -12.86
C LEU A 315 -9.80 -5.85 -12.34
N HIS A 316 -9.50 -6.11 -11.06
CA HIS A 316 -9.87 -7.37 -10.42
C HIS A 316 -11.39 -7.58 -10.33
N ALA A 317 -12.14 -6.55 -9.93
CA ALA A 317 -13.60 -6.58 -9.87
C ALA A 317 -14.26 -6.75 -11.26
N LEU A 318 -13.66 -6.17 -12.32
CA LEU A 318 -14.11 -6.32 -13.71
C LEU A 318 -14.08 -7.78 -14.16
N LEU A 319 -13.07 -8.54 -13.76
CA LEU A 319 -12.87 -9.94 -14.15
C LEU A 319 -13.61 -10.94 -13.23
N THR A 320 -14.12 -10.48 -12.09
CA THR A 320 -14.87 -11.29 -11.12
C THR A 320 -16.29 -11.60 -11.60
N GLU A 321 -16.80 -12.80 -11.30
CA GLU A 321 -18.15 -13.26 -11.71
C GLU A 321 -19.21 -12.96 -10.64
N PRO A 322 -20.17 -12.04 -10.88
CA PRO A 322 -21.17 -11.64 -9.90
C PRO A 322 -22.07 -12.79 -9.44
N ALA A 323 -22.34 -13.79 -10.28
CA ALA A 323 -23.14 -14.95 -9.89
C ALA A 323 -22.49 -15.76 -8.74
N GLY A 324 -21.17 -15.64 -8.54
CA GLY A 324 -20.42 -16.25 -7.45
C GLY A 324 -20.67 -15.63 -6.07
N ALA A 325 -21.23 -14.41 -5.99
CA ALA A 325 -21.39 -13.70 -4.73
C ALA A 325 -22.26 -14.48 -3.73
N MET A 326 -23.44 -14.93 -4.14
CA MET A 326 -24.37 -15.60 -3.24
C MET A 326 -23.85 -16.96 -2.74
N PRO A 327 -23.35 -17.88 -3.61
CA PRO A 327 -22.82 -19.15 -3.14
C PRO A 327 -21.59 -19.02 -2.23
N LEU A 328 -20.64 -18.12 -2.55
CA LEU A 328 -19.48 -17.88 -1.68
C LEU A 328 -19.89 -17.25 -0.34
N GLY A 329 -20.91 -16.39 -0.34
CA GLY A 329 -21.51 -15.85 0.88
C GLY A 329 -22.13 -16.94 1.76
N ALA A 330 -22.78 -17.94 1.15
CA ALA A 330 -23.31 -19.10 1.87
C ALA A 330 -22.19 -19.98 2.48
N ILE A 331 -21.05 -20.13 1.80
CA ILE A 331 -19.87 -20.81 2.35
C ILE A 331 -19.36 -20.07 3.58
N MET A 332 -19.16 -18.75 3.48
CA MET A 332 -18.74 -17.92 4.61
C MET A 332 -19.73 -18.03 5.79
N GLN A 333 -21.04 -17.95 5.53
CA GLN A 333 -22.06 -18.08 6.58
C GLN A 333 -22.01 -19.44 7.29
N ASN A 334 -21.73 -20.51 6.55
CA ASN A 334 -21.63 -21.86 7.11
C ASN A 334 -20.35 -22.10 7.93
N ILE A 335 -19.23 -21.45 7.56
CA ILE A 335 -17.92 -21.67 8.19
C ILE A 335 -17.64 -20.61 9.28
N ALA A 336 -17.78 -19.33 8.94
CA ALA A 336 -17.46 -18.20 9.81
C ALA A 336 -18.67 -17.65 10.58
N GLY A 337 -19.89 -17.95 10.16
CA GLY A 337 -21.10 -17.39 10.76
C GLY A 337 -21.44 -15.98 10.29
N ASP A 338 -20.64 -15.41 9.38
CA ASP A 338 -20.84 -14.09 8.79
C ASP A 338 -21.65 -14.12 7.50
N SER A 339 -22.32 -13.02 7.21
CA SER A 339 -23.00 -12.77 5.94
C SER A 339 -22.25 -11.72 5.12
N PRO A 340 -22.44 -11.64 3.79
CA PRO A 340 -21.90 -10.53 3.00
C PRO A 340 -22.27 -9.15 3.56
N SER A 341 -23.50 -8.99 4.09
CA SER A 341 -23.98 -7.77 4.74
C SER A 341 -23.31 -7.45 6.10
N SER A 342 -22.48 -8.35 6.64
CA SER A 342 -21.75 -8.10 7.88
C SER A 342 -20.58 -7.13 7.71
N LEU A 343 -20.11 -6.85 6.49
CA LEU A 343 -18.91 -6.05 6.23
C LEU A 343 -18.91 -4.67 6.91
N PRO A 344 -19.96 -3.83 6.80
CA PRO A 344 -19.97 -2.53 7.47
C PRO A 344 -19.82 -2.65 9.00
N SER A 345 -20.44 -3.66 9.62
CA SER A 345 -20.31 -3.90 11.06
C SER A 345 -18.92 -4.40 11.45
N ILE A 346 -18.27 -5.20 10.60
CA ILE A 346 -16.90 -5.69 10.81
C ILE A 346 -15.91 -4.54 10.71
N ILE A 347 -16.04 -3.67 9.70
CA ILE A 347 -15.22 -2.46 9.55
C ILE A 347 -15.36 -1.57 10.78
N ARG A 348 -16.60 -1.29 11.19
CA ARG A 348 -16.86 -0.44 12.35
C ARG A 348 -16.25 -1.01 13.63
N ALA A 349 -16.45 -2.32 13.88
CA ALA A 349 -15.90 -2.99 15.05
C ALA A 349 -14.36 -3.01 15.05
N ALA A 350 -13.75 -3.17 13.88
CA ALA A 350 -12.30 -3.14 13.73
C ALA A 350 -11.72 -1.73 13.99
N LYS A 351 -12.31 -0.68 13.39
CA LYS A 351 -11.92 0.72 13.67
C LYS A 351 -12.05 1.08 15.15
N ALA A 352 -13.18 0.71 15.77
CA ALA A 352 -13.39 0.92 17.20
C ALA A 352 -12.31 0.22 18.04
N GLN A 353 -11.97 -1.04 17.72
CA GLN A 353 -10.92 -1.76 18.44
C GLN A 353 -9.55 -1.08 18.31
N ILE A 354 -9.18 -0.58 17.13
CA ILE A 354 -7.91 0.13 16.93
C ILE A 354 -7.85 1.43 17.75
N ILE A 355 -8.94 2.21 17.75
CA ILE A 355 -9.05 3.42 18.58
C ILE A 355 -8.94 3.09 20.07
N ASP A 356 -9.60 2.00 20.50
CA ASP A 356 -9.63 1.62 21.92
C ASP A 356 -8.33 0.90 22.37
N THR A 357 -7.40 0.61 21.43
CA THR A 357 -6.13 -0.09 21.72
C THR A 357 -4.92 0.69 21.20
N SER A 358 -4.42 0.40 20.00
CA SER A 358 -3.10 0.87 19.53
C SER A 358 -3.03 2.37 19.20
N LEU A 359 -4.18 3.03 18.98
CA LEU A 359 -4.29 4.47 18.73
C LEU A 359 -5.02 5.26 19.84
N ALA A 360 -5.15 4.67 21.03
CA ALA A 360 -5.85 5.31 22.16
C ALA A 360 -5.14 6.58 22.63
N ALA A 361 -3.80 6.60 22.62
CA ALA A 361 -2.99 7.77 22.97
C ALA A 361 -3.26 8.96 22.03
N GLU A 362 -3.32 8.71 20.72
CA GLU A 362 -3.56 9.73 19.69
C GLU A 362 -4.97 10.34 19.80
N VAL A 363 -6.00 9.50 19.97
CA VAL A 363 -7.39 9.98 20.15
C VAL A 363 -7.53 10.76 21.46
N ARG A 364 -6.91 10.29 22.55
CA ARG A 364 -6.90 10.99 23.84
C ARG A 364 -6.23 12.36 23.72
N ARG A 365 -5.13 12.47 22.97
CA ARG A 365 -4.43 13.75 22.74
C ARG A 365 -5.37 14.76 22.08
N VAL A 366 -6.02 14.38 20.98
CA VAL A 366 -6.96 15.28 20.27
C VAL A 366 -8.14 15.66 21.15
N GLY A 367 -8.76 14.70 21.85
CA GLY A 367 -9.86 15.02 22.77
C GLY A 367 -9.43 15.93 23.93
N THR A 368 -8.18 15.79 24.41
CA THR A 368 -7.62 16.69 25.45
C THR A 368 -7.45 18.11 24.92
N LEU A 369 -6.94 18.27 23.70
CA LEU A 369 -6.83 19.58 23.05
C LEU A 369 -8.20 20.24 22.87
N ILE A 370 -9.18 19.51 22.34
CA ILE A 370 -10.56 20.00 22.15
C ILE A 370 -11.16 20.42 23.49
N TRP A 371 -10.99 19.60 24.53
CA TRP A 371 -11.50 19.91 25.87
C TRP A 371 -10.83 21.15 26.46
N GLN A 372 -9.49 21.29 26.36
CA GLN A 372 -8.78 22.48 26.83
C GLN A 372 -9.27 23.76 26.13
N ILE A 373 -9.47 23.71 24.80
CA ILE A 373 -10.05 24.81 24.02
C ILE A 373 -11.44 25.18 24.57
N CYS A 374 -12.28 24.17 24.83
CA CYS A 374 -13.62 24.39 25.37
C CYS A 374 -13.59 24.99 26.79
N GLN A 375 -12.69 24.55 27.67
CA GLN A 375 -12.62 25.03 29.05
C GLN A 375 -12.17 26.50 29.16
N GLU A 376 -11.30 26.95 28.27
CA GLU A 376 -10.79 28.32 28.26
C GLU A 376 -11.82 29.33 27.72
N ASP A 377 -12.72 28.90 26.83
CA ASP A 377 -13.78 29.73 26.30
C ASP A 377 -15.09 29.61 27.10
N ILE A 378 -15.55 30.73 27.65
CA ILE A 378 -16.80 30.78 28.42
C ILE A 378 -18.03 30.28 27.65
N ARG A 379 -18.06 30.39 26.32
CA ARG A 379 -19.18 29.92 25.49
C ARG A 379 -19.17 28.42 25.23
N LEU A 380 -18.04 27.76 25.44
CA LEU A 380 -17.85 26.32 25.21
C LEU A 380 -17.62 25.55 26.53
N ARG A 381 -17.57 26.23 27.67
CA ARG A 381 -17.07 25.67 28.93
C ARG A 381 -17.88 24.49 29.49
N ASP A 382 -19.16 24.40 29.16
CA ASP A 382 -20.07 23.38 29.71
C ASP A 382 -20.01 22.02 28.97
N TYR A 383 -19.22 21.89 27.89
CA TYR A 383 -18.97 20.57 27.26
C TYR A 383 -18.05 19.71 28.13
N THR A 384 -18.50 18.51 28.48
CA THR A 384 -17.72 17.57 29.28
C THR A 384 -16.63 16.89 28.45
N PHE A 385 -15.54 16.44 29.09
CA PHE A 385 -14.52 15.65 28.41
C PHE A 385 -15.11 14.36 27.80
N ARG A 386 -16.07 13.74 28.49
CA ARG A 386 -16.70 12.49 28.04
C ARG A 386 -17.51 12.69 26.76
N SER A 387 -18.36 13.72 26.71
CA SER A 387 -19.17 14.02 25.52
C SER A 387 -18.30 14.32 24.30
N LEU A 388 -17.20 15.08 24.49
CA LEU A 388 -16.27 15.41 23.41
C LEU A 388 -15.52 14.18 22.89
N ILE A 389 -15.02 13.31 23.78
CA ILE A 389 -14.33 12.08 23.38
C ILE A 389 -15.28 11.10 22.69
N ASP A 390 -16.51 10.94 23.17
CA ASP A 390 -17.48 10.03 22.55
C ASP A 390 -17.83 10.50 21.14
N CYS A 391 -18.06 11.80 20.93
CA CYS A 391 -18.30 12.38 19.61
C CYS A 391 -17.07 12.24 18.69
N LEU A 392 -15.86 12.56 19.18
CA LEU A 392 -14.63 12.45 18.39
C LEU A 392 -14.39 10.99 17.95
N ARG A 393 -14.57 10.04 18.87
CA ARG A 393 -14.41 8.61 18.58
C ARG A 393 -15.38 8.15 17.50
N GLU A 394 -16.67 8.48 17.62
CA GLU A 394 -17.67 8.10 16.62
C GLU A 394 -17.43 8.80 15.27
N LEU A 395 -17.00 10.06 15.26
CA LEU A 395 -16.62 10.77 14.04
C LEU A 395 -15.46 10.08 13.30
N VAL A 396 -14.41 9.66 14.02
CA VAL A 396 -13.27 8.94 13.42
C VAL A 396 -13.68 7.54 12.93
N ILE A 397 -14.56 6.84 13.65
CA ILE A 397 -15.07 5.52 13.24
C ILE A 397 -15.87 5.61 11.93
N GLU A 398 -16.77 6.59 11.84
CA GLU A 398 -17.68 6.77 10.70
C GLU A 398 -17.06 7.54 9.53
N PHE A 399 -15.81 7.99 9.66
CA PHE A 399 -15.04 8.55 8.55
C PHE A 399 -14.78 7.47 7.49
N ASP A 400 -15.22 7.67 6.25
CA ASP A 400 -15.30 6.62 5.22
C ASP A 400 -14.07 6.56 4.29
N ARG A 401 -13.09 7.42 4.52
CA ARG A 401 -11.85 7.49 3.75
C ARG A 401 -10.63 7.70 4.62
N TYR A 402 -9.46 7.68 4.02
CA TYR A 402 -8.21 7.89 4.74
C TYR A 402 -8.19 9.23 5.47
N ARG A 403 -8.49 10.34 4.80
CA ARG A 403 -8.58 11.66 5.45
C ARG A 403 -9.31 12.67 4.58
N ALA A 404 -9.76 13.75 5.22
CA ALA A 404 -9.99 15.01 4.51
C ALA A 404 -8.64 15.75 4.34
N TYR A 405 -8.63 16.76 3.46
CA TYR A 405 -7.49 17.65 3.26
C TYR A 405 -7.88 19.07 3.64
N VAL A 406 -7.76 19.37 4.93
CA VAL A 406 -8.01 20.69 5.52
C VAL A 406 -6.67 21.28 5.95
N ALA A 407 -6.32 22.44 5.40
CA ALA A 407 -5.12 23.16 5.77
C ALA A 407 -5.48 24.37 6.65
N ALA A 408 -4.69 24.59 7.71
CA ALA A 408 -4.83 25.80 8.52
C ALA A 408 -4.61 27.04 7.64
N LEU A 409 -5.42 28.08 7.86
CA LEU A 409 -5.34 29.37 7.15
C LEU A 409 -5.76 29.35 5.67
N GLU A 410 -6.18 28.20 5.13
CA GLU A 410 -6.74 28.09 3.78
C GLU A 410 -8.26 27.85 3.84
N PRO A 411 -9.05 28.41 2.90
CA PRO A 411 -10.48 28.12 2.81
C PRO A 411 -10.72 26.64 2.53
N VAL A 412 -11.61 26.01 3.31
CA VAL A 412 -12.05 24.63 3.07
C VAL A 412 -13.02 24.61 1.89
N SER A 413 -12.75 23.75 0.90
CA SER A 413 -13.66 23.56 -0.23
C SER A 413 -14.98 22.90 0.20
N ASP A 414 -16.07 23.19 -0.52
CA ASP A 414 -17.38 22.57 -0.26
C ASP A 414 -17.31 21.03 -0.32
N ALA A 415 -16.49 20.48 -1.23
CA ALA A 415 -16.29 19.04 -1.35
C ALA A 415 -15.59 18.46 -0.10
N THR A 416 -14.53 19.11 0.39
CA THR A 416 -13.83 18.70 1.62
C THR A 416 -14.73 18.81 2.85
N ARG A 417 -15.52 19.88 2.93
CA ARG A 417 -16.49 20.11 4.01
C ARG A 417 -17.54 19.00 4.04
N ALA A 418 -18.13 18.67 2.89
CA ALA A 418 -19.13 17.61 2.78
C ALA A 418 -18.62 16.26 3.31
N VAL A 419 -17.34 15.91 3.09
CA VAL A 419 -16.75 14.68 3.65
C VAL A 419 -16.84 14.64 5.17
N VAL A 420 -16.49 15.73 5.85
CA VAL A 420 -16.50 15.80 7.32
C VAL A 420 -17.95 15.84 7.83
N GLU A 421 -18.82 16.59 7.17
CA GLU A 421 -20.23 16.73 7.55
C GLU A 421 -21.02 15.43 7.35
N ASP A 422 -20.76 14.68 6.27
CA ASP A 422 -21.36 13.37 6.00
C ASP A 422 -20.91 12.32 7.04
N ALA A 423 -19.62 12.32 7.40
CA ALA A 423 -19.12 11.46 8.48
C ALA A 423 -19.76 11.83 9.83
N ALA A 424 -19.92 13.12 10.12
CA ALA A 424 -20.62 13.58 11.31
C ALA A 424 -22.11 13.21 11.31
N ALA A 425 -22.78 13.26 10.16
CA ALA A 425 -24.18 12.84 10.02
C ALA A 425 -24.34 11.34 10.31
N ARG A 426 -23.42 10.49 9.82
CA ARG A 426 -23.38 9.07 10.20
C ARG A 426 -23.11 8.86 11.68
N ALA A 427 -22.14 9.58 12.25
CA ALA A 427 -21.81 9.51 13.67
C ALA A 427 -22.98 9.88 14.59
N ARG A 428 -23.76 10.91 14.25
CA ARG A 428 -24.96 11.31 15.02
C ARG A 428 -25.99 10.19 15.14
N THR A 429 -26.12 9.32 14.12
CA THR A 429 -27.05 8.17 14.18
C THR A 429 -26.68 7.12 15.25
N ARG A 430 -25.49 7.24 15.86
CA ARG A 430 -24.94 6.35 16.89
C ARG A 430 -24.83 6.99 18.27
N LEU A 431 -25.09 8.29 18.37
CA LEU A 431 -24.96 9.08 19.59
C LEU A 431 -26.35 9.45 20.11
N ASP A 432 -26.42 9.83 21.39
CA ASP A 432 -27.63 10.42 21.96
C ASP A 432 -27.83 11.85 21.42
N ASP A 433 -29.09 12.25 21.20
CA ASP A 433 -29.45 13.55 20.59
C ASP A 433 -28.89 14.78 21.37
N ASP A 434 -28.57 14.63 22.67
CA ASP A 434 -27.98 15.69 23.50
C ASP A 434 -26.50 15.95 23.20
N LEU A 435 -25.87 15.13 22.35
CA LEU A 435 -24.48 15.26 21.92
C LEU A 435 -24.33 16.01 20.58
N ASP A 436 -25.41 16.39 19.91
CA ASP A 436 -25.36 17.09 18.62
C ASP A 436 -24.58 18.40 18.70
N ASP A 437 -24.81 19.21 19.74
CA ASP A 437 -24.08 20.46 19.96
C ASP A 437 -22.57 20.21 20.18
N ALA A 438 -22.19 19.10 20.80
CA ALA A 438 -20.79 18.73 21.00
C ALA A 438 -20.14 18.29 19.67
N MET A 439 -20.88 17.56 18.84
CA MET A 439 -20.46 17.20 17.49
C MET A 439 -20.26 18.45 16.61
N ASP A 440 -21.17 19.43 16.68
CA ASP A 440 -21.05 20.70 15.95
C ASP A 440 -19.76 21.44 16.30
N VAL A 441 -19.40 21.49 17.59
CA VAL A 441 -18.13 22.10 18.04
C VAL A 441 -16.92 21.36 17.47
N ILE A 442 -16.94 20.02 17.49
CA ILE A 442 -15.83 19.21 16.95
C ILE A 442 -15.69 19.40 15.44
N VAL A 443 -16.80 19.35 14.69
CA VAL A 443 -16.81 19.56 13.24
C VAL A 443 -16.28 20.95 12.90
N ALA A 444 -16.72 21.99 13.62
CA ALA A 444 -16.22 23.34 13.43
C ALA A 444 -14.70 23.45 13.70
N LEU A 445 -14.20 22.85 14.78
CA LEU A 445 -12.76 22.83 15.08
C LEU A 445 -11.95 22.07 14.03
N VAL A 446 -12.45 20.93 13.53
CA VAL A 446 -11.80 20.12 12.50
C VAL A 446 -11.74 20.85 11.15
N LEU A 447 -12.81 21.57 10.80
CA LEU A 447 -12.89 22.37 9.57
C LEU A 447 -12.17 23.72 9.70
N GLY A 448 -11.75 24.12 10.90
CA GLY A 448 -11.14 25.42 11.16
C GLY A 448 -12.15 26.58 11.16
N ASP A 449 -13.43 26.29 11.33
CA ASP A 449 -14.49 27.28 11.42
C ASP A 449 -14.44 28.05 12.75
N GLU A 450 -14.99 29.28 12.74
CA GLU A 450 -15.15 30.05 13.96
C GLU A 450 -16.19 29.39 14.88
N VAL A 451 -15.78 29.06 16.10
CA VAL A 451 -16.65 28.45 17.12
C VAL A 451 -16.26 28.95 18.51
N GLY A 452 -17.27 29.31 19.31
CA GLY A 452 -17.12 29.91 20.63
C GLY A 452 -17.26 31.43 20.62
N SER A 453 -16.43 32.13 21.41
CA SER A 453 -16.38 33.59 21.49
C SER A 453 -15.74 34.19 20.24
N ALA A 454 -16.27 35.33 19.76
CA ALA A 454 -15.84 35.94 18.51
C ALA A 454 -14.37 36.40 18.54
N GLY A 455 -13.66 36.24 17.43
CA GLY A 455 -12.25 36.67 17.29
C GLY A 455 -11.23 35.69 17.89
N LEU A 456 -11.62 34.45 18.17
CA LEU A 456 -10.71 33.34 18.47
C LEU A 456 -10.13 32.79 17.15
N ASP A 457 -9.29 33.63 16.56
CA ASP A 457 -8.95 33.63 15.14
C ASP A 457 -7.55 33.02 14.96
N VAL A 458 -7.47 31.77 14.51
CA VAL A 458 -6.35 31.08 13.84
C VAL A 458 -4.93 31.04 14.45
N SER A 459 -4.58 31.87 15.45
CA SER A 459 -3.24 31.88 16.06
C SER A 459 -3.08 30.81 17.15
N ASP A 460 -4.17 30.32 17.74
CA ASP A 460 -4.12 29.24 18.73
C ASP A 460 -3.55 27.97 18.08
N GLU A 461 -2.35 27.58 18.52
CA GLU A 461 -1.64 26.40 18.03
C GLU A 461 -2.43 25.11 18.28
N ARG A 462 -3.22 25.04 19.36
CA ARG A 462 -4.03 23.85 19.68
C ARG A 462 -5.15 23.65 18.67
N ARG A 463 -5.79 24.74 18.20
CA ARG A 463 -6.83 24.66 17.16
C ARG A 463 -6.24 24.11 15.85
N ARG A 464 -5.07 24.64 15.45
CA ARG A 464 -4.33 24.14 14.27
C ARG A 464 -3.91 22.69 14.44
N GLU A 465 -3.48 22.30 15.64
CA GLU A 465 -3.13 20.92 15.93
C GLU A 465 -4.33 19.98 15.85
N VAL A 466 -5.52 20.35 16.35
CA VAL A 466 -6.74 19.55 16.22
C VAL A 466 -7.05 19.26 14.75
N MET A 467 -6.97 20.26 13.87
CA MET A 467 -7.21 20.10 12.43
C MET A 467 -6.23 19.06 11.84
N VAL A 468 -4.94 19.21 12.11
CA VAL A 468 -3.89 18.33 11.56
C VAL A 468 -4.02 16.91 12.11
N ARG A 469 -4.14 16.77 13.43
CA ARG A 469 -4.14 15.47 14.12
C ARG A 469 -5.36 14.65 13.79
N PHE A 470 -6.54 15.27 13.71
CA PHE A 470 -7.75 14.56 13.33
C PHE A 470 -7.57 13.84 11.99
N GLN A 471 -7.02 14.54 11.00
CA GLN A 471 -6.75 13.98 9.68
C GLN A 471 -5.70 12.85 9.71
N GLN A 472 -4.62 13.02 10.48
CA GLN A 472 -3.58 11.98 10.65
C GLN A 472 -4.13 10.72 11.33
N ILE A 473 -5.02 10.87 12.32
CA ILE A 473 -5.64 9.75 13.03
C ILE A 473 -6.62 9.00 12.12
N CYS A 474 -7.42 9.70 11.32
CA CYS A 474 -8.34 9.06 10.37
C CYS A 474 -7.58 8.10 9.44
N GLY A 475 -6.44 8.53 8.90
CA GLY A 475 -5.64 7.71 7.98
C GLY A 475 -5.09 6.45 8.66
N ALA A 476 -4.59 6.59 9.89
CA ALA A 476 -4.10 5.46 10.67
C ALA A 476 -5.22 4.49 11.08
N VAL A 477 -6.39 4.99 11.49
CA VAL A 477 -7.55 4.16 11.83
C VAL A 477 -8.10 3.44 10.60
N GLN A 478 -8.12 4.09 9.43
CA GLN A 478 -8.52 3.46 8.17
C GLN A 478 -7.58 2.31 7.82
N ALA A 479 -6.27 2.54 7.77
CA ALA A 479 -5.29 1.50 7.45
C ALA A 479 -5.31 0.33 8.46
N LYS A 480 -5.19 0.63 9.76
CA LYS A 480 -5.10 -0.42 10.79
C LYS A 480 -6.44 -1.11 11.06
N GLY A 481 -7.54 -0.38 10.96
CA GLY A 481 -8.89 -0.88 11.21
C GLY A 481 -9.46 -1.64 10.01
N VAL A 482 -9.23 -1.18 8.78
CA VAL A 482 -9.77 -1.80 7.58
C VAL A 482 -8.78 -2.81 7.00
N GLU A 483 -7.61 -2.34 6.54
CA GLU A 483 -6.68 -3.19 5.80
C GLU A 483 -5.99 -4.25 6.66
N ASP A 484 -5.59 -3.88 7.87
CA ASP A 484 -4.88 -4.78 8.79
C ASP A 484 -5.80 -5.46 9.80
N THR A 485 -7.13 -5.32 9.68
CA THR A 485 -8.06 -6.00 10.59
C THR A 485 -9.33 -6.47 9.90
N ALA A 486 -10.17 -5.57 9.37
CA ALA A 486 -11.43 -5.96 8.72
C ALA A 486 -11.22 -6.89 7.52
N PHE A 487 -10.20 -6.65 6.71
CA PHE A 487 -9.82 -7.50 5.57
C PHE A 487 -9.35 -8.90 5.94
N TYR A 488 -8.90 -9.12 7.18
CA TYR A 488 -8.58 -10.45 7.69
C TYR A 488 -9.81 -11.15 8.32
N ARG A 489 -10.88 -10.40 8.62
CA ARG A 489 -12.12 -10.90 9.23
C ARG A 489 -13.20 -11.25 8.22
N TRP A 490 -13.37 -10.44 7.18
CA TRP A 490 -14.43 -10.64 6.19
C TRP A 490 -13.98 -11.61 5.09
N THR A 491 -14.47 -12.85 5.12
CA THR A 491 -13.93 -13.94 4.28
C THR A 491 -14.80 -14.31 3.09
N HIS A 492 -15.63 -13.39 2.60
CA HIS A 492 -16.56 -13.64 1.49
C HIS A 492 -15.81 -14.06 0.22
N MET A 493 -14.83 -13.24 -0.20
CA MET A 493 -13.82 -13.61 -1.16
C MET A 493 -12.54 -12.80 -0.90
N THR A 494 -11.52 -13.45 -0.34
CA THR A 494 -10.33 -12.77 0.20
C THR A 494 -9.45 -12.09 -0.85
N SER A 495 -9.67 -12.33 -2.15
CA SER A 495 -9.04 -11.57 -3.22
C SER A 495 -9.61 -10.17 -3.42
N LEU A 496 -10.82 -9.89 -2.90
CA LEU A 496 -11.39 -8.54 -2.83
C LEU A 496 -10.80 -7.73 -1.67
N ASN A 497 -10.08 -8.36 -0.74
CA ASN A 497 -9.58 -7.74 0.48
C ASN A 497 -8.12 -7.34 0.28
N GLU A 498 -7.94 -6.26 -0.45
CA GLU A 498 -6.64 -5.78 -0.91
C GLU A 498 -6.43 -4.30 -0.59
N VAL A 499 -5.19 -3.84 -0.48
CA VAL A 499 -4.86 -2.42 -0.21
C VAL A 499 -5.59 -1.51 -1.20
N GLY A 500 -6.35 -0.54 -0.67
CA GLY A 500 -7.19 0.37 -1.45
C GLY A 500 -8.39 -0.22 -2.20
N SER A 501 -8.71 -1.48 -1.97
CA SER A 501 -9.92 -2.10 -2.53
C SER A 501 -11.19 -1.65 -1.81
N THR A 502 -12.33 -1.75 -2.51
CA THR A 502 -13.67 -1.58 -1.93
C THR A 502 -14.41 -2.92 -2.01
N PRO A 503 -14.27 -3.83 -1.02
CA PRO A 503 -14.79 -5.19 -1.13
C PRO A 503 -16.33 -5.28 -1.21
N GLU A 504 -17.04 -4.21 -0.88
CA GLU A 504 -18.48 -4.05 -1.11
C GLU A 504 -18.84 -4.15 -2.61
N VAL A 505 -17.93 -3.77 -3.49
CA VAL A 505 -18.06 -3.89 -4.95
C VAL A 505 -17.54 -5.27 -5.35
N PHE A 506 -18.39 -6.28 -5.20
CA PHE A 506 -18.03 -7.67 -5.53
C PHE A 506 -17.61 -7.87 -7.00
N SER A 507 -18.23 -7.14 -7.92
CA SER A 507 -17.87 -7.13 -9.34
C SER A 507 -18.21 -5.78 -9.97
N LEU A 508 -17.45 -5.41 -11.00
CA LEU A 508 -17.61 -4.15 -11.74
C LEU A 508 -18.17 -4.41 -13.15
N ASP A 509 -19.10 -3.57 -13.59
CA ASP A 509 -19.59 -3.56 -14.98
C ASP A 509 -18.64 -2.80 -15.92
N ILE A 510 -18.80 -3.05 -17.22
CA ILE A 510 -17.91 -2.51 -18.27
C ILE A 510 -18.06 -1.00 -18.41
N ASP A 511 -19.28 -0.45 -18.28
CA ASP A 511 -19.54 0.98 -18.47
C ASP A 511 -18.89 1.81 -17.36
N ARG A 512 -19.02 1.38 -16.10
CA ARG A 512 -18.35 2.01 -14.95
C ARG A 512 -16.83 1.91 -15.07
N PHE A 513 -16.30 0.79 -15.57
CA PHE A 513 -14.89 0.63 -15.84
C PHE A 513 -14.39 1.63 -16.90
N HIS A 514 -15.03 1.69 -18.07
CA HIS A 514 -14.66 2.65 -19.13
C HIS A 514 -14.81 4.11 -18.70
N ALA A 515 -15.81 4.43 -17.88
CA ALA A 515 -15.99 5.78 -17.34
C ALA A 515 -14.83 6.18 -16.41
N PHE A 516 -14.38 5.26 -15.55
CA PHE A 516 -13.21 5.46 -14.70
C PHE A 516 -11.94 5.68 -15.53
N GLU A 517 -11.67 4.81 -16.51
CA GLU A 517 -10.47 4.92 -17.37
C GLU A 517 -10.48 6.21 -18.21
N SER A 518 -11.65 6.64 -18.69
CA SER A 518 -11.80 7.92 -19.40
C SER A 518 -11.50 9.12 -18.50
N LYS A 519 -11.89 9.05 -17.22
CA LYS A 519 -11.58 10.08 -16.21
C LYS A 519 -10.08 10.11 -15.90
N LEU A 520 -9.43 8.96 -15.72
CA LEU A 520 -7.98 8.87 -15.54
C LEU A 520 -7.23 9.45 -16.74
N GLN A 521 -7.59 9.06 -17.96
CA GLN A 521 -6.94 9.58 -19.17
C GLN A 521 -7.04 11.11 -19.27
N SER A 522 -8.16 11.70 -18.86
CA SER A 522 -8.42 13.14 -18.96
C SER A 522 -7.71 13.94 -17.86
N ASN A 523 -7.68 13.42 -16.63
CA ASN A 523 -7.25 14.17 -15.45
C ASN A 523 -5.85 13.77 -14.96
N TRP A 524 -5.49 12.49 -15.09
CA TRP A 524 -4.33 11.86 -14.46
C TRP A 524 -3.54 11.03 -15.47
N THR A 525 -3.26 11.60 -16.64
CA THR A 525 -2.68 10.89 -17.80
C THR A 525 -1.37 10.14 -17.50
N ALA A 526 -0.60 10.58 -16.50
CA ALA A 526 0.68 9.99 -16.11
C ALA A 526 0.65 9.35 -14.70
N THR A 527 -0.53 9.00 -14.17
CA THR A 527 -0.67 8.18 -12.94
C THR A 527 -0.09 6.78 -13.16
N MET A 528 0.27 6.06 -12.11
CA MET A 528 0.63 4.65 -12.24
C MET A 528 -0.59 3.73 -12.33
N THR A 529 -0.41 2.57 -12.94
CA THR A 529 -1.26 1.38 -12.78
C THR A 529 -0.40 0.26 -12.22
N CYS A 530 -0.94 -0.58 -11.33
CA CYS A 530 -0.20 -1.69 -10.75
C CYS A 530 -1.04 -2.98 -10.71
N GLY A 531 -0.35 -4.14 -10.69
CA GLY A 531 -0.96 -5.44 -10.41
C GLY A 531 -0.56 -5.95 -9.02
N THR A 532 0.72 -5.92 -8.71
CA THR A 532 1.28 -6.35 -7.42
C THR A 532 2.20 -5.25 -6.90
N THR A 533 2.29 -5.10 -5.59
CA THR A 533 3.28 -4.22 -4.94
C THR A 533 3.92 -4.95 -3.76
N HIS A 534 4.93 -4.33 -3.15
CA HIS A 534 5.54 -4.81 -1.92
C HIS A 534 4.60 -4.75 -0.70
N ASP A 535 3.43 -4.11 -0.80
CA ASP A 535 2.46 -3.99 0.30
C ASP A 535 1.11 -4.66 0.01
N THR A 536 0.86 -5.10 -1.23
CA THR A 536 -0.32 -5.92 -1.53
C THR A 536 -0.39 -7.13 -0.60
N LYS A 537 -1.58 -7.37 -0.03
CA LYS A 537 -1.88 -8.50 0.86
C LYS A 537 -1.70 -9.83 0.13
N ARG A 538 -1.97 -9.86 -1.18
CA ARG A 538 -1.81 -11.03 -2.07
C ARG A 538 -1.35 -10.57 -3.46
N GLY A 539 -0.40 -11.29 -4.06
CA GLY A 539 0.02 -11.04 -5.45
C GLY A 539 -1.12 -11.24 -6.46
N GLU A 540 -1.01 -10.59 -7.62
CA GLU A 540 -2.07 -10.58 -8.65
C GLU A 540 -2.52 -11.98 -9.08
N ASP A 541 -1.62 -12.95 -9.22
CA ASP A 541 -2.00 -14.31 -9.63
C ASP A 541 -2.67 -15.10 -8.49
N VAL A 542 -2.33 -14.82 -7.24
CA VAL A 542 -3.06 -15.34 -6.07
C VAL A 542 -4.48 -14.80 -6.07
N ARG A 543 -4.65 -13.50 -6.33
CA ARG A 543 -5.98 -12.87 -6.43
C ARG A 543 -6.77 -13.41 -7.63
N ALA A 544 -6.11 -13.70 -8.76
CA ALA A 544 -6.73 -14.35 -9.91
C ALA A 544 -7.24 -15.76 -9.56
N ARG A 545 -6.40 -16.58 -8.93
CA ARG A 545 -6.76 -17.95 -8.52
C ARG A 545 -7.90 -17.98 -7.52
N ILE A 546 -7.93 -17.06 -6.55
CA ILE A 546 -9.05 -16.93 -5.62
C ILE A 546 -10.30 -16.38 -6.34
N SER A 547 -10.16 -15.46 -7.30
CA SER A 547 -11.32 -14.97 -8.06
C SER A 547 -12.01 -16.04 -8.90
N LEU A 548 -11.29 -17.09 -9.31
CA LEU A 548 -11.86 -18.27 -9.97
C LEU A 548 -12.98 -18.91 -9.14
N LEU A 549 -12.90 -18.83 -7.81
CA LEU A 549 -13.95 -19.33 -6.91
C LEU A 549 -15.31 -18.69 -7.22
N SER A 550 -15.35 -17.45 -7.73
CA SER A 550 -16.60 -16.81 -8.15
C SER A 550 -17.21 -17.46 -9.39
N GLN A 551 -16.38 -17.90 -10.34
CA GLN A 551 -16.80 -18.59 -11.56
C GLN A 551 -17.15 -20.07 -11.33
N ARG A 552 -16.51 -20.69 -10.33
CA ARG A 552 -16.66 -22.13 -9.99
C ARG A 552 -17.24 -22.35 -8.61
N SER A 553 -18.14 -21.47 -8.17
CA SER A 553 -18.55 -21.39 -6.76
C SER A 553 -19.24 -22.66 -6.23
N LYS A 554 -19.96 -23.40 -7.08
CA LYS A 554 -20.56 -24.71 -6.73
C LYS A 554 -19.52 -25.82 -6.61
N ASP A 555 -18.56 -25.83 -7.53
CA ASP A 555 -17.49 -26.83 -7.56
C ASP A 555 -16.55 -26.62 -6.36
N TRP A 556 -16.25 -25.35 -6.05
CA TRP A 556 -15.52 -24.98 -4.83
C TRP A 556 -16.23 -25.44 -3.56
N ALA A 557 -17.55 -25.25 -3.45
CA ALA A 557 -18.32 -25.72 -2.29
C ALA A 557 -18.21 -27.25 -2.13
N SER A 558 -18.24 -28.00 -3.23
CA SER A 558 -18.08 -29.46 -3.23
C SER A 558 -16.67 -29.86 -2.79
N LEU A 559 -15.64 -29.30 -3.42
CA LEU A 559 -14.23 -29.54 -3.10
C LEU A 559 -13.92 -29.24 -1.63
N LEU A 560 -14.39 -28.09 -1.14
CA LEU A 560 -14.18 -27.68 0.25
C LEU A 560 -14.84 -28.64 1.24
N ASN A 561 -16.05 -29.14 0.94
CA ASN A 561 -16.70 -30.13 1.80
C ASN A 561 -15.92 -31.44 1.84
N GLU A 562 -15.34 -31.87 0.72
CA GLU A 562 -14.52 -33.07 0.63
C GLU A 562 -13.21 -32.91 1.41
N MET A 563 -12.47 -31.82 1.20
CA MET A 563 -11.24 -31.52 1.95
C MET A 563 -11.51 -31.41 3.47
N ARG A 564 -12.64 -30.83 3.87
CA ARG A 564 -13.05 -30.77 5.29
C ARG A 564 -13.45 -32.13 5.86
N ALA A 565 -14.01 -33.02 5.04
CA ALA A 565 -14.31 -34.39 5.45
C ALA A 565 -13.03 -35.21 5.66
N LEU A 566 -12.07 -35.10 4.74
CA LEU A 566 -10.76 -35.76 4.83
C LEU A 566 -9.94 -35.24 6.02
N SER A 567 -9.95 -33.92 6.24
CA SER A 567 -9.18 -33.30 7.33
C SER A 567 -9.85 -33.39 8.71
N ARG A 568 -11.00 -34.06 8.83
CA ARG A 568 -11.82 -34.09 10.05
C ARG A 568 -11.10 -34.70 11.24
N GLU A 569 -10.29 -35.73 11.05
CA GLU A 569 -9.65 -36.47 12.14
C GLU A 569 -8.56 -35.65 12.85
N TYR A 570 -7.91 -34.74 12.13
CA TYR A 570 -6.85 -33.88 12.66
C TYR A 570 -7.25 -32.40 12.75
N ARG A 571 -8.52 -32.07 12.50
CA ARG A 571 -9.08 -30.73 12.72
C ARG A 571 -9.19 -30.44 14.22
N PRO A 572 -8.61 -29.33 14.74
CA PRO A 572 -8.74 -28.95 16.15
C PRO A 572 -10.20 -28.76 16.58
N ALA A 573 -10.48 -28.97 17.87
CA ALA A 573 -11.82 -28.84 18.42
C ALA A 573 -12.37 -27.39 18.33
N HIS A 574 -11.48 -26.40 18.41
CA HIS A 574 -11.82 -24.97 18.48
C HIS A 574 -11.10 -24.16 17.40
N VAL A 575 -11.35 -24.50 16.13
CA VAL A 575 -10.91 -23.68 15.00
C VAL A 575 -11.86 -22.50 14.83
N ASP A 576 -11.30 -21.29 14.74
CA ASP A 576 -12.04 -20.09 14.38
C ASP A 576 -12.49 -20.13 12.91
N GLY A 577 -13.75 -19.81 12.65
CA GLY A 577 -14.34 -19.97 11.32
C GLY A 577 -13.82 -18.96 10.29
N ARG A 578 -13.48 -17.74 10.71
CA ARG A 578 -12.86 -16.73 9.82
C ARG A 578 -11.46 -17.19 9.44
N ALA A 579 -10.67 -17.64 10.42
CA ALA A 579 -9.35 -18.22 10.17
C ALA A 579 -9.42 -19.45 9.24
N GLU A 580 -10.38 -20.36 9.44
CA GLU A 580 -10.56 -21.55 8.59
C GLU A 580 -10.88 -21.18 7.15
N ASN A 581 -11.87 -20.30 6.92
CA ASN A 581 -12.27 -19.93 5.56
C ASN A 581 -11.16 -19.16 4.82
N LEU A 582 -10.45 -18.27 5.54
CA LEU A 582 -9.28 -17.57 5.00
C LEU A 582 -8.17 -18.55 4.60
N MET A 583 -7.85 -19.52 5.46
CA MET A 583 -6.84 -20.54 5.17
C MET A 583 -7.16 -21.34 3.91
N TRP A 584 -8.41 -21.79 3.73
CA TRP A 584 -8.81 -22.55 2.55
C TRP A 584 -8.63 -21.76 1.25
N GLN A 585 -9.04 -20.48 1.26
CA GLN A 585 -8.85 -19.60 0.10
C GLN A 585 -7.37 -19.29 -0.15
N THR A 586 -6.56 -19.14 0.89
CA THR A 586 -5.11 -18.96 0.75
C THR A 586 -4.46 -20.20 0.14
N ILE A 587 -4.79 -21.41 0.61
CA ILE A 587 -4.20 -22.65 0.08
C ILE A 587 -4.51 -22.78 -1.41
N VAL A 588 -5.78 -22.68 -1.83
CA VAL A 588 -6.14 -22.79 -3.25
C VAL A 588 -5.57 -21.63 -4.10
N GLY A 589 -5.50 -20.43 -3.52
CA GLY A 589 -4.90 -19.26 -4.16
C GLY A 589 -3.40 -19.37 -4.40
N THR A 590 -2.71 -20.23 -3.64
CA THR A 590 -1.25 -20.42 -3.69
C THR A 590 -0.84 -21.81 -4.15
N TRP A 591 -1.79 -22.58 -4.71
CA TRP A 591 -1.51 -23.88 -5.31
C TRP A 591 -1.19 -23.73 -6.80
N GLY A 592 0.01 -23.26 -7.12
CA GLY A 592 0.50 -23.15 -8.50
C GLY A 592 1.03 -24.49 -9.03
N ALA A 593 1.02 -24.67 -10.35
CA ALA A 593 1.66 -25.85 -10.98
C ALA A 593 3.18 -25.86 -10.75
N THR A 594 3.80 -24.68 -10.79
CA THR A 594 5.25 -24.46 -10.67
C THR A 594 5.66 -23.82 -9.33
N ASP A 595 4.73 -23.21 -8.60
CA ASP A 595 4.96 -22.55 -7.31
C ASP A 595 3.82 -22.89 -6.33
N ARG A 596 4.00 -23.99 -5.57
CA ARG A 596 3.07 -24.39 -4.49
C ARG A 596 3.50 -23.77 -3.16
N ILE A 597 2.53 -23.41 -2.33
CA ILE A 597 2.80 -22.97 -0.97
C ILE A 597 3.51 -24.06 -0.15
N THR A 598 4.58 -23.69 0.54
CA THR A 598 5.29 -24.58 1.46
C THR A 598 4.76 -24.42 2.88
N ALA A 599 5.04 -25.39 3.75
CA ALA A 599 4.66 -25.31 5.16
C ALA A 599 5.23 -24.05 5.86
N ASP A 600 6.48 -23.70 5.57
CA ASP A 600 7.13 -22.52 6.17
C ASP A 600 6.45 -21.21 5.72
N ARG A 601 6.16 -21.07 4.42
CA ARG A 601 5.44 -19.91 3.88
C ARG A 601 4.02 -19.82 4.44
N LEU A 602 3.29 -20.96 4.47
CA LEU A 602 1.92 -21.02 4.96
C LEU A 602 1.86 -20.67 6.45
N THR A 603 2.77 -21.19 7.27
CA THR A 603 2.79 -20.91 8.71
C THR A 603 3.18 -19.47 9.01
N GLY A 604 4.15 -18.90 8.29
CA GLY A 604 4.50 -17.49 8.37
C GLY A 604 3.30 -16.59 8.06
N TYR A 605 2.62 -16.85 6.94
CA TYR A 605 1.44 -16.10 6.55
C TYR A 605 0.28 -16.25 7.54
N LEU A 606 -0.09 -17.48 7.92
CA LEU A 606 -1.23 -17.71 8.79
C LEU A 606 -1.01 -17.14 10.19
N THR A 607 0.22 -17.16 10.72
CA THR A 607 0.54 -16.51 12.00
C THR A 607 0.27 -15.01 11.93
N LYS A 608 0.67 -14.35 10.84
CA LYS A 608 0.34 -12.93 10.61
C LYS A 608 -1.17 -12.75 10.47
N ALA A 609 -1.83 -13.53 9.61
CA ALA A 609 -3.26 -13.37 9.33
C ALA A 609 -4.15 -13.51 10.58
N ILE A 610 -3.95 -14.54 11.42
CA ILE A 610 -4.74 -14.75 12.64
C ILE A 610 -4.46 -13.69 13.71
N ARG A 611 -3.23 -13.14 13.77
CA ARG A 611 -2.90 -12.03 14.67
C ARG A 611 -3.47 -10.71 14.18
N GLU A 612 -3.54 -10.50 12.87
CA GLU A 612 -4.20 -9.32 12.29
C GLU A 612 -5.71 -9.33 12.50
N GLN A 613 -6.34 -10.51 12.62
CA GLN A 613 -7.75 -10.59 13.00
C GLN A 613 -8.03 -10.01 14.39
N LYS A 614 -7.09 -10.06 15.35
CA LYS A 614 -7.21 -9.48 16.70
C LYS A 614 -8.44 -9.96 17.49
N GLU A 615 -8.89 -11.20 17.27
CA GLU A 615 -10.09 -11.75 17.93
C GLU A 615 -9.74 -12.68 19.09
N TRP A 616 -8.97 -13.72 18.81
CA TRP A 616 -8.59 -14.74 19.78
C TRP A 616 -7.06 -14.81 19.99
N THR A 617 -6.30 -14.17 19.12
CA THR A 617 -4.85 -13.94 19.27
C THR A 617 -4.48 -12.62 18.60
N SER A 618 -3.35 -12.03 19.00
CA SER A 618 -2.85 -10.76 18.48
C SER A 618 -1.33 -10.66 18.70
N TRP A 619 -0.71 -9.63 18.14
CA TRP A 619 0.71 -9.35 18.38
C TRP A 619 1.04 -9.01 19.85
N THR A 620 0.09 -8.47 20.62
CA THR A 620 0.32 -8.01 22.00
C THR A 620 -0.22 -8.96 23.07
N SER A 621 -1.07 -9.90 22.67
CA SER A 621 -1.66 -10.95 23.50
C SER A 621 -1.85 -12.22 22.67
N SER A 622 -0.82 -13.06 22.60
CA SER A 622 -0.81 -14.30 21.82
C SER A 622 -1.39 -15.50 22.59
N ASP A 623 -2.21 -16.32 21.92
CA ASP A 623 -2.57 -17.67 22.38
C ASP A 623 -1.75 -18.72 21.61
N GLU A 624 -0.46 -18.83 21.97
CA GLU A 624 0.52 -19.65 21.25
C GLU A 624 0.08 -21.11 21.09
N ARG A 625 -0.66 -21.65 22.07
CA ARG A 625 -1.14 -23.03 22.00
C ARG A 625 -2.19 -23.18 20.89
N ARG A 626 -3.20 -22.31 20.85
CA ARG A 626 -4.22 -22.35 19.78
C ARG A 626 -3.63 -21.99 18.43
N GLU A 627 -2.68 -21.05 18.38
CA GLU A 627 -1.92 -20.75 17.15
C GLU A 627 -1.25 -22.02 16.63
N GLN A 628 -0.46 -22.72 17.46
CA GLN A 628 0.23 -23.95 17.05
C GLN A 628 -0.72 -25.07 16.64
N GLU A 629 -1.87 -25.23 17.30
CA GLU A 629 -2.89 -26.21 16.90
C GLU A 629 -3.45 -25.91 15.50
N PHE A 630 -3.76 -24.64 15.21
CA PHE A 630 -4.23 -24.20 13.90
C PHE A 630 -3.16 -24.32 12.81
N LEU A 631 -1.92 -23.95 13.11
CA LEU A 631 -0.80 -24.07 12.15
C LEU A 631 -0.49 -25.53 11.81
N LYS A 632 -0.52 -26.43 12.80
CA LYS A 632 -0.35 -27.88 12.55
C LYS A 632 -1.47 -28.43 11.69
N TYR A 633 -2.71 -27.97 11.90
CA TYR A 633 -3.85 -28.31 11.06
C TYR A 633 -3.63 -27.89 9.60
N ALA A 634 -3.23 -26.64 9.38
CA ALA A 634 -2.93 -26.11 8.04
C ALA A 634 -1.80 -26.89 7.34
N CYS A 635 -0.72 -27.21 8.05
CA CYS A 635 0.39 -28.01 7.52
C CYS A 635 -0.03 -29.45 7.18
N ALA A 636 -0.90 -30.05 8.00
CA ALA A 636 -1.42 -31.39 7.75
C ALA A 636 -2.26 -31.42 6.47
N ILE A 637 -3.08 -30.40 6.21
CA ILE A 637 -3.87 -30.28 4.98
C ILE A 637 -2.99 -30.31 3.73
N ILE A 638 -1.95 -29.47 3.68
CA ILE A 638 -1.07 -29.39 2.50
C ILE A 638 -0.06 -30.55 2.40
N SER A 639 -0.09 -31.49 3.36
CA SER A 639 0.74 -32.70 3.37
C SER A 639 -0.08 -33.98 3.21
N ASP A 640 -1.42 -33.88 3.24
CA ASP A 640 -2.33 -35.00 3.12
C ASP A 640 -2.41 -35.44 1.64
N PRO A 641 -1.99 -36.67 1.29
CA PRO A 641 -1.93 -37.11 -0.10
C PRO A 641 -3.27 -37.01 -0.84
N GLN A 642 -4.39 -37.26 -0.15
CA GLN A 642 -5.71 -37.21 -0.77
C GLN A 642 -6.15 -35.77 -1.04
N ILE A 643 -5.81 -34.84 -0.16
CA ILE A 643 -6.09 -33.41 -0.37
C ILE A 643 -5.17 -32.83 -1.45
N ILE A 644 -3.89 -33.24 -1.50
CA ILE A 644 -2.97 -32.85 -2.56
C ILE A 644 -3.50 -33.27 -3.93
N GLU A 645 -3.99 -34.51 -4.06
CA GLU A 645 -4.60 -35.01 -5.31
C GLU A 645 -5.80 -34.14 -5.72
N LEU A 646 -6.70 -33.83 -4.78
CA LEU A 646 -7.84 -32.95 -5.04
C LEU A 646 -7.44 -31.52 -5.46
N LEU A 647 -6.38 -30.96 -4.85
CA LEU A 647 -5.87 -29.63 -5.20
C LEU A 647 -5.18 -29.64 -6.57
N ASP A 648 -4.44 -30.71 -6.89
CA ASP A 648 -3.79 -30.89 -8.19
C ASP A 648 -4.85 -31.05 -9.29
N GLU A 649 -5.88 -31.88 -9.08
CA GLU A 649 -7.04 -32.00 -9.98
C GLU A 649 -7.79 -30.67 -10.17
N TRP A 650 -7.97 -29.89 -9.10
CA TRP A 650 -8.58 -28.56 -9.18
C TRP A 650 -7.75 -27.62 -10.07
N CYS A 651 -6.44 -27.61 -9.90
CA CYS A 651 -5.56 -26.76 -10.70
C CYS A 651 -5.53 -27.19 -12.16
N GLU A 652 -5.40 -28.50 -12.43
CA GLU A 652 -5.38 -29.04 -13.79
C GLU A 652 -6.69 -28.75 -14.53
N SER A 653 -7.84 -29.05 -13.91
CA SER A 653 -9.17 -28.88 -14.52
C SER A 653 -9.59 -27.42 -14.76
N ASN A 654 -8.91 -26.46 -14.13
CA ASN A 654 -9.20 -25.04 -14.27
C ASN A 654 -8.11 -24.24 -14.99
N THR A 655 -7.12 -24.91 -15.61
CA THR A 655 -6.00 -24.24 -16.31
C THR A 655 -6.50 -23.20 -17.33
N ASP A 656 -7.46 -23.55 -18.19
CA ASP A 656 -7.98 -22.64 -19.21
C ASP A 656 -8.76 -21.45 -18.62
N LEU A 657 -9.49 -21.66 -17.53
CA LEU A 657 -10.17 -20.58 -16.82
C LEU A 657 -9.17 -19.65 -16.15
N LEU A 658 -8.11 -20.18 -15.55
CA LEU A 658 -7.04 -19.37 -14.96
C LEU A 658 -6.31 -18.55 -16.02
N ARG A 659 -5.98 -19.14 -17.18
CA ARG A 659 -5.45 -18.41 -18.35
C ARG A 659 -6.34 -17.21 -18.70
N SER A 660 -7.66 -17.41 -18.71
CA SER A 660 -8.66 -16.37 -19.02
C SER A 660 -8.86 -15.28 -17.96
N VAL A 661 -8.17 -15.36 -16.82
CA VAL A 661 -8.16 -14.31 -15.79
C VAL A 661 -6.78 -13.67 -15.71
N ILE A 662 -5.71 -14.47 -15.64
CA ILE A 662 -4.34 -14.01 -15.45
C ILE A 662 -3.84 -13.20 -16.66
N LEU A 663 -4.02 -13.74 -17.88
CA LEU A 663 -3.50 -13.08 -19.09
C LEU A 663 -4.27 -11.79 -19.41
N PRO A 664 -5.63 -11.75 -19.36
CA PRO A 664 -6.38 -10.51 -19.48
C PRO A 664 -6.02 -9.47 -18.41
N MET A 665 -5.86 -9.88 -17.15
CA MET A 665 -5.50 -8.94 -16.08
C MET A 665 -4.16 -8.25 -16.38
N LYS A 666 -3.11 -9.01 -16.72
CA LYS A 666 -1.81 -8.42 -17.07
C LYS A 666 -1.90 -7.53 -18.31
N ALA A 667 -2.56 -8.00 -19.36
CA ALA A 667 -2.64 -7.27 -20.62
C ALA A 667 -3.47 -5.97 -20.51
N LEU A 668 -4.58 -6.00 -19.77
CA LEU A 668 -5.38 -4.82 -19.48
C LEU A 668 -4.54 -3.81 -18.69
N GLN A 669 -3.92 -4.22 -17.57
CA GLN A 669 -3.06 -3.33 -16.78
C GLN A 669 -1.99 -2.64 -17.63
N LEU A 670 -1.30 -3.38 -18.51
CA LEU A 670 -0.25 -2.82 -19.37
C LEU A 670 -0.78 -1.97 -20.54
N THR A 671 -2.07 -1.99 -20.86
CA THR A 671 -2.63 -1.23 -22.01
C THR A 671 -3.53 -0.07 -21.61
N LEU A 672 -3.96 -0.02 -20.34
CA LEU A 672 -4.72 1.10 -19.78
C LEU A 672 -3.93 2.42 -19.76
N PRO A 673 -4.63 3.58 -19.62
CA PRO A 673 -4.01 4.88 -19.39
C PRO A 673 -3.03 4.90 -18.20
N GLY A 674 -2.04 5.78 -18.24
CA GLY A 674 -1.03 5.91 -17.20
C GLY A 674 0.24 5.11 -17.44
N VAL A 675 1.18 5.23 -16.51
CA VAL A 675 2.47 4.53 -16.43
C VAL A 675 2.25 3.12 -15.89
N ALA A 676 2.69 2.09 -16.62
CA ALA A 676 2.42 0.71 -16.23
C ALA A 676 3.53 0.13 -15.34
N ASP A 677 3.21 -0.23 -14.10
CA ASP A 677 4.17 -0.81 -13.15
C ASP A 677 4.19 -2.34 -13.20
N VAL A 678 5.39 -2.90 -13.13
CA VAL A 678 5.64 -4.34 -13.01
C VAL A 678 6.48 -4.57 -11.76
N TYR A 679 5.92 -5.31 -10.79
CA TYR A 679 6.67 -5.72 -9.61
C TYR A 679 7.60 -6.89 -9.95
N GLN A 680 8.80 -6.90 -9.36
CA GLN A 680 9.83 -7.89 -9.67
C GLN A 680 9.31 -9.34 -9.68
N GLY A 681 9.53 -10.03 -10.81
CA GLY A 681 9.15 -11.44 -11.03
C GLY A 681 7.69 -11.67 -11.42
N THR A 682 6.87 -10.63 -11.58
CA THR A 682 5.44 -10.76 -11.94
C THR A 682 5.17 -10.78 -13.45
N GLU A 683 6.22 -10.74 -14.28
CA GLU A 683 6.20 -11.05 -15.70
C GLU A 683 5.87 -12.53 -15.97
N ILE A 684 6.01 -13.40 -14.98
CA ILE A 684 5.52 -14.79 -14.95
C ILE A 684 4.47 -14.96 -13.83
N THR A 685 3.92 -16.16 -13.66
CA THR A 685 3.00 -16.38 -12.54
C THR A 685 3.75 -16.48 -11.22
N ALA A 686 3.24 -15.83 -10.16
CA ALA A 686 3.85 -15.82 -8.84
C ALA A 686 2.79 -15.96 -7.73
N THR A 687 3.03 -16.84 -6.75
CA THR A 687 2.07 -17.09 -5.65
C THR A 687 2.39 -16.32 -4.37
N SER A 688 2.88 -15.09 -4.48
CA SER A 688 3.31 -14.29 -3.32
C SER A 688 2.14 -13.83 -2.43
N LEU A 689 2.35 -13.91 -1.12
CA LEU A 689 1.45 -13.39 -0.08
C LEU A 689 2.04 -12.10 0.54
N VAL A 690 1.33 -11.50 1.50
CA VAL A 690 1.74 -10.26 2.18
C VAL A 690 3.18 -10.34 2.73
N ASP A 691 3.85 -9.19 2.81
CA ASP A 691 5.18 -9.00 3.42
C ASP A 691 5.36 -9.86 4.70
N PRO A 692 6.45 -10.65 4.81
CA PRO A 692 7.63 -10.69 3.92
C PRO A 692 7.58 -11.65 2.72
N ASP A 693 6.48 -12.37 2.47
CA ASP A 693 6.45 -13.40 1.42
C ASP A 693 6.54 -12.82 -0.02
N ASN A 694 6.03 -11.60 -0.24
CA ASN A 694 6.18 -10.85 -1.50
C ASN A 694 7.54 -10.18 -1.67
N ARG A 695 8.49 -10.37 -0.75
CA ARG A 695 9.87 -9.85 -0.83
C ARG A 695 10.91 -10.95 -1.01
N ARG A 696 10.49 -12.16 -1.38
CA ARG A 696 11.38 -13.27 -1.72
C ARG A 696 12.32 -12.90 -2.89
N PRO A 697 13.54 -13.47 -2.94
CA PRO A 697 14.46 -13.27 -4.06
C PRO A 697 13.85 -13.68 -5.40
N VAL A 698 14.27 -13.02 -6.48
CA VAL A 698 13.82 -13.27 -7.86
C VAL A 698 14.97 -13.85 -8.68
N ASP A 699 14.67 -14.90 -9.45
CA ASP A 699 15.64 -15.56 -10.34
C ASP A 699 15.71 -14.85 -11.71
N PHE A 700 16.34 -13.68 -11.75
CA PHE A 700 16.52 -12.90 -12.99
C PHE A 700 17.25 -13.68 -14.11
N PRO A 701 18.31 -14.48 -13.84
CA PRO A 701 18.92 -15.31 -14.87
C PRO A 701 17.95 -16.32 -15.50
N GLY A 702 17.08 -16.94 -14.69
CA GLY A 702 16.02 -17.82 -15.19
C GLY A 702 14.98 -17.08 -16.03
N LEU A 703 14.57 -15.89 -15.60
CA LEU A 703 13.63 -15.03 -16.34
C LEU A 703 14.20 -14.57 -17.68
N ALA A 704 15.48 -14.23 -17.76
CA ALA A 704 16.15 -13.87 -19.01
C ALA A 704 16.16 -15.04 -20.00
N GLN A 705 16.46 -16.26 -19.55
CA GLN A 705 16.41 -17.46 -20.39
C GLN A 705 14.99 -17.76 -20.89
N MET A 706 13.98 -17.55 -20.03
CA MET A 706 12.58 -17.73 -20.44
C MET A 706 12.16 -16.68 -21.48
N LEU A 707 12.57 -15.42 -21.30
CA LEU A 707 12.31 -14.34 -22.25
C LEU A 707 12.85 -14.69 -23.64
N ASP A 708 14.10 -15.16 -23.74
CA ASP A 708 14.68 -15.60 -25.01
C ASP A 708 13.89 -16.78 -25.63
N LYS A 709 13.48 -17.74 -24.80
CA LYS A 709 12.75 -18.93 -25.24
C LYS A 709 11.39 -18.59 -25.86
N VAL A 710 10.61 -17.69 -25.25
CA VAL A 710 9.24 -17.38 -25.70
C VAL A 710 9.18 -16.58 -27.00
N PHE A 711 10.27 -15.91 -27.38
CA PHE A 711 10.39 -15.26 -28.69
C PHE A 711 11.05 -16.16 -29.74
N ALA A 712 11.74 -17.23 -29.34
CA ALA A 712 12.31 -18.23 -30.25
C ALA A 712 11.32 -19.35 -30.62
N SER A 713 10.32 -19.60 -29.78
CA SER A 713 9.36 -20.71 -29.92
C SER A 713 8.02 -20.40 -29.26
N SER A 714 6.96 -21.12 -29.63
CA SER A 714 5.63 -20.93 -29.04
C SER A 714 5.63 -21.28 -27.54
N PRO A 715 4.97 -20.49 -26.68
CA PRO A 715 4.89 -20.75 -25.25
C PRO A 715 4.19 -22.08 -24.97
N GLN A 716 4.67 -22.82 -23.97
CA GLN A 716 4.21 -24.18 -23.65
C GLN A 716 3.38 -24.26 -22.35
N ASN A 717 3.39 -23.20 -21.54
CA ASN A 717 2.70 -23.14 -20.26
C ASN A 717 2.35 -21.68 -19.93
N LEU A 718 1.55 -21.50 -18.88
CA LEU A 718 1.04 -20.18 -18.49
C LEU A 718 2.15 -19.19 -18.08
N ASP A 719 3.27 -19.63 -17.51
CA ASP A 719 4.40 -18.74 -17.19
C ASP A 719 5.02 -18.17 -18.47
N GLU A 720 5.23 -19.02 -19.47
CA GLU A 720 5.73 -18.62 -20.78
C GLU A 720 4.75 -17.72 -21.55
N GLU A 721 3.44 -17.98 -21.46
CA GLU A 721 2.42 -17.11 -22.05
C GLU A 721 2.39 -15.74 -21.39
N LYS A 722 2.46 -15.68 -20.05
CA LYS A 722 2.48 -14.41 -19.32
C LYS A 722 3.77 -13.63 -19.58
N MET A 723 4.91 -14.30 -19.70
CA MET A 723 6.19 -13.70 -20.10
C MET A 723 6.08 -13.08 -21.50
N LEU A 724 5.55 -13.84 -22.48
CA LEU A 724 5.37 -13.35 -23.85
C LEU A 724 4.47 -12.10 -23.89
N ILE A 725 3.33 -12.13 -23.21
CA ILE A 725 2.39 -11.00 -23.16
C ILE A 725 3.04 -9.79 -22.48
N THR A 726 3.65 -9.99 -21.31
CA THR A 726 4.30 -8.90 -20.56
C THR A 726 5.38 -8.24 -21.39
N ALA A 727 6.29 -9.02 -21.98
CA ALA A 727 7.37 -8.49 -22.81
C ALA A 727 6.86 -7.80 -24.09
N SER A 728 5.87 -8.40 -24.77
CA SER A 728 5.31 -7.83 -26.01
C SER A 728 4.64 -6.49 -25.75
N LEU A 729 3.93 -6.34 -24.62
CA LEU A 729 3.24 -5.10 -24.27
C LEU A 729 4.19 -4.04 -23.73
N LEU A 730 5.19 -4.41 -22.93
CA LEU A 730 6.23 -3.46 -22.50
C LEU A 730 7.01 -2.92 -23.71
N ARG A 731 7.41 -3.79 -24.64
CA ARG A 731 8.03 -3.39 -25.91
C ARG A 731 7.10 -2.50 -26.75
N LEU A 732 5.82 -2.83 -26.85
CA LEU A 732 4.83 -1.98 -27.55
C LEU A 732 4.75 -0.58 -26.93
N ARG A 733 4.75 -0.49 -25.59
CA ARG A 733 4.73 0.79 -24.88
C ARG A 733 6.01 1.60 -25.10
N ARG A 734 7.17 0.95 -25.03
CA ARG A 734 8.47 1.56 -25.34
C ARG A 734 8.53 2.08 -26.77
N ASP A 735 7.98 1.34 -27.73
CA ASP A 735 8.04 1.66 -29.15
C ASP A 735 7.00 2.72 -29.56
N LEU A 736 5.87 2.83 -28.82
CA LEU A 736 4.80 3.82 -29.04
C LEU A 736 4.49 4.66 -27.77
N PRO A 737 5.48 5.31 -27.15
CA PRO A 737 5.34 5.90 -25.81
C PRO A 737 4.24 6.96 -25.75
N SER A 738 4.15 7.80 -26.78
CA SER A 738 3.15 8.88 -26.86
C SER A 738 1.71 8.39 -26.91
N VAL A 739 1.46 7.15 -27.36
CA VAL A 739 0.11 6.55 -27.37
C VAL A 739 -0.36 6.25 -25.95
N PHE A 740 0.57 5.89 -25.06
CA PHE A 740 0.25 5.45 -23.71
C PHE A 740 0.34 6.58 -22.68
N VAL A 741 1.36 7.43 -22.76
CA VAL A 741 1.56 8.53 -21.82
C VAL A 741 2.05 9.77 -22.57
N SER A 742 1.12 10.64 -22.94
CA SER A 742 1.42 11.99 -23.44
C SER A 742 0.21 12.90 -23.35
N LYS A 743 0.39 14.21 -23.53
CA LYS A 743 -0.71 15.17 -23.67
C LYS A 743 -1.68 14.84 -24.80
N ASP A 744 -1.23 14.12 -25.82
CA ASP A 744 -2.02 13.77 -27.01
C ASP A 744 -2.56 12.33 -26.93
N SER A 745 -2.23 11.59 -25.86
CA SER A 745 -2.76 10.24 -25.61
C SER A 745 -4.25 10.32 -25.26
N GLY A 746 -5.00 9.31 -25.66
CA GLY A 746 -6.43 9.21 -25.37
C GLY A 746 -6.90 7.78 -25.19
N TYR A 747 -8.18 7.66 -24.83
CA TYR A 747 -8.85 6.41 -24.50
C TYR A 747 -10.25 6.42 -25.13
N GLN A 748 -10.60 5.34 -25.83
CA GLN A 748 -11.90 5.18 -26.49
C GLN A 748 -12.43 3.77 -26.24
N ALA A 749 -13.55 3.63 -25.53
CA ALA A 749 -14.26 2.35 -25.44
C ALA A 749 -14.75 1.91 -26.82
N LEU A 750 -14.66 0.62 -27.13
CA LEU A 750 -15.10 0.06 -28.40
C LEU A 750 -16.39 -0.74 -28.23
N PRO A 751 -17.33 -0.69 -29.20
CA PRO A 751 -18.53 -1.50 -29.14
C PRO A 751 -18.23 -3.00 -29.17
N THR A 752 -18.82 -3.73 -28.24
CA THR A 752 -18.88 -5.20 -28.23
C THR A 752 -20.34 -5.65 -28.23
N SER A 753 -20.60 -6.83 -28.79
CA SER A 753 -21.94 -7.43 -28.77
C SER A 753 -22.21 -8.31 -27.54
N SER A 754 -21.24 -8.42 -26.62
CA SER A 754 -21.32 -9.28 -25.44
C SER A 754 -20.64 -8.64 -24.22
N GLY A 755 -21.25 -8.82 -23.05
CA GLY A 755 -20.68 -8.42 -21.76
C GLY A 755 -19.51 -9.30 -21.27
N HIS A 756 -19.18 -10.37 -22.01
CA HIS A 756 -18.03 -11.25 -21.76
C HIS A 756 -16.74 -10.77 -22.44
N CYS A 757 -16.79 -9.65 -23.17
CA CYS A 757 -15.64 -9.03 -23.81
C CYS A 757 -15.53 -7.56 -23.37
N VAL A 758 -14.35 -7.14 -22.95
CA VAL A 758 -14.00 -5.71 -22.79
C VAL A 758 -13.12 -5.30 -23.96
N ALA A 759 -13.40 -4.15 -24.58
CA ALA A 759 -12.64 -3.65 -25.71
C ALA A 759 -12.46 -2.13 -25.66
N PHE A 760 -11.26 -1.65 -25.94
CA PHE A 760 -10.96 -0.22 -26.03
C PHE A 760 -9.79 0.05 -26.96
N ALA A 761 -9.66 1.29 -27.40
CA ALA A 761 -8.52 1.79 -28.14
C ALA A 761 -7.76 2.86 -27.32
N ARG A 762 -6.42 2.79 -27.37
CA ARG A 762 -5.55 3.92 -27.06
C ARG A 762 -5.35 4.74 -28.33
N THR A 763 -5.58 6.04 -28.20
CA THR A 763 -5.53 6.98 -29.32
C THR A 763 -4.33 7.91 -29.19
N LEU A 764 -3.83 8.43 -30.31
CA LEU A 764 -2.88 9.53 -30.35
C LEU A 764 -3.48 10.65 -31.20
N ALA A 765 -3.61 11.84 -30.62
CA ALA A 765 -4.28 12.98 -31.23
C ALA A 765 -5.70 12.64 -31.76
N GLY A 766 -6.43 11.79 -31.02
CA GLY A 766 -7.78 11.33 -31.36
C GLY A 766 -7.84 10.15 -32.33
N GLU A 767 -6.72 9.73 -32.93
CA GLU A 767 -6.68 8.59 -33.85
C GLU A 767 -6.35 7.30 -33.12
N PRO A 768 -7.14 6.22 -33.23
CA PRO A 768 -6.82 4.91 -32.68
C PRO A 768 -5.47 4.37 -33.17
N ARG A 769 -4.60 3.94 -32.24
CA ARG A 769 -3.25 3.41 -32.53
C ARG A 769 -3.01 2.01 -31.97
N VAL A 770 -3.60 1.71 -30.82
CA VAL A 770 -3.55 0.39 -30.18
C VAL A 770 -4.97 0.01 -29.75
N VAL A 771 -5.40 -1.22 -30.04
CA VAL A 771 -6.69 -1.76 -29.60
C VAL A 771 -6.43 -2.93 -28.67
N THR A 772 -7.11 -2.98 -27.53
CA THR A 772 -7.10 -4.11 -26.60
C THR A 772 -8.48 -4.73 -26.57
N VAL A 773 -8.54 -6.06 -26.70
CA VAL A 773 -9.76 -6.86 -26.62
C VAL A 773 -9.49 -8.01 -25.66
N ALA A 774 -10.29 -8.17 -24.61
CA ALA A 774 -10.03 -9.19 -23.59
C ALA A 774 -11.28 -9.92 -23.12
N THR A 775 -11.12 -11.22 -22.86
CA THR A 775 -12.14 -12.09 -22.27
C THR A 775 -12.37 -11.74 -20.81
N ARG A 776 -13.62 -11.83 -20.37
CA ARG A 776 -14.00 -11.83 -18.95
C ARG A 776 -15.06 -12.89 -18.69
N ARG A 777 -15.03 -13.48 -17.49
CA ARG A 777 -16.05 -14.44 -17.03
C ARG A 777 -16.24 -15.61 -18.01
N LYS A 778 -15.13 -16.28 -18.35
CA LYS A 778 -15.08 -17.35 -19.35
C LYS A 778 -16.01 -18.52 -19.01
N ALA A 779 -16.15 -18.89 -17.73
CA ALA A 779 -17.03 -20.00 -17.36
C ALA A 779 -18.49 -19.75 -17.80
N ALA A 780 -19.00 -18.53 -17.59
CA ALA A 780 -20.34 -18.13 -18.02
C ALA A 780 -20.46 -18.01 -19.55
N LEU A 781 -19.37 -17.60 -20.23
CA LEU A 781 -19.31 -17.60 -21.70
C LEU A 781 -19.40 -19.03 -22.27
N ASP A 782 -18.69 -19.98 -21.69
CA ASP A 782 -18.69 -21.38 -22.13
C ASP A 782 -20.09 -22.03 -21.95
N GLU A 783 -20.85 -21.63 -20.93
CA GLU A 783 -22.24 -22.07 -20.70
C GLU A 783 -23.21 -21.62 -21.81
N ILE A 784 -22.93 -20.50 -22.49
CA ILE A 784 -23.78 -19.96 -23.56
C ILE A 784 -23.31 -20.31 -24.98
N GLY A 785 -22.33 -21.22 -25.10
CA GLY A 785 -21.82 -21.68 -26.39
C GLY A 785 -20.53 -21.01 -26.87
N GLY A 786 -19.83 -20.29 -26.00
CA GLY A 786 -18.56 -19.65 -26.35
C GLY A 786 -18.75 -18.34 -27.12
N TRP A 787 -17.82 -18.06 -28.05
CA TRP A 787 -17.79 -16.81 -28.82
C TRP A 787 -18.69 -16.80 -30.06
N ASP A 788 -19.50 -17.84 -30.26
CA ASP A 788 -20.43 -17.93 -31.39
C ASP A 788 -21.31 -16.67 -31.45
N GLU A 789 -21.37 -16.03 -32.63
CA GLU A 789 -22.13 -14.80 -32.89
C GLU A 789 -21.63 -13.52 -32.17
N VAL A 790 -20.56 -13.59 -31.36
CA VAL A 790 -19.96 -12.41 -30.72
C VAL A 790 -18.97 -11.75 -31.67
N SER A 791 -19.12 -10.44 -31.83
CA SER A 791 -18.23 -9.56 -32.59
C SER A 791 -17.80 -8.32 -31.81
N VAL A 792 -16.62 -7.83 -32.17
CA VAL A 792 -16.02 -6.57 -31.71
C VAL A 792 -15.85 -5.65 -32.92
N VAL A 793 -16.20 -4.38 -32.79
CA VAL A 793 -16.04 -3.41 -33.88
C VAL A 793 -14.68 -2.75 -33.79
N LEU A 794 -13.75 -3.18 -34.66
CA LEU A 794 -12.43 -2.56 -34.80
C LEU A 794 -12.53 -1.23 -35.56
N PRO A 795 -11.76 -0.19 -35.19
CA PRO A 795 -11.72 1.05 -35.96
C PRO A 795 -11.15 0.85 -37.36
N ASP A 796 -11.42 1.79 -38.27
CA ASP A 796 -10.92 1.73 -39.65
C ASP A 796 -9.39 1.63 -39.73
N GLY A 797 -8.91 0.74 -40.61
CA GLY A 797 -7.48 0.50 -40.87
C GLY A 797 -7.11 -0.98 -40.85
N SER A 798 -5.81 -1.26 -40.99
CA SER A 798 -5.23 -2.60 -40.79
C SER A 798 -4.56 -2.69 -39.43
N TRP A 799 -4.80 -3.78 -38.72
CA TRP A 799 -4.43 -3.98 -37.32
C TRP A 799 -3.63 -5.26 -37.18
N GLN A 800 -2.43 -5.20 -36.60
CA GLN A 800 -1.59 -6.38 -36.35
C GLN A 800 -1.63 -6.76 -34.88
N ASP A 801 -1.95 -8.01 -34.57
CA ASP A 801 -1.82 -8.57 -33.23
C ASP A 801 -0.35 -8.65 -32.80
N VAL A 802 -0.03 -8.10 -31.64
CA VAL A 802 1.35 -7.99 -31.16
C VAL A 802 1.90 -9.29 -30.58
N PHE A 803 1.04 -10.28 -30.30
CA PHE A 803 1.42 -11.60 -29.82
C PHE A 803 1.55 -12.61 -30.96
N THR A 804 0.60 -12.63 -31.90
CA THR A 804 0.53 -13.63 -32.97
C THR A 804 1.07 -13.13 -34.31
N GLY A 805 1.10 -11.82 -34.52
CA GLY A 805 1.47 -11.20 -35.79
C GLY A 805 0.37 -11.22 -36.87
N GLU A 806 -0.79 -11.81 -36.56
CA GLU A 806 -1.95 -11.86 -37.46
C GLU A 806 -2.50 -10.47 -37.75
N VAL A 807 -3.11 -10.30 -38.93
CA VAL A 807 -3.60 -9.01 -39.40
C VAL A 807 -5.11 -9.03 -39.60
N PHE A 808 -5.78 -8.08 -38.96
CA PHE A 808 -7.22 -7.87 -39.01
C PHE A 808 -7.54 -6.55 -39.72
N GLN A 809 -8.68 -6.51 -40.40
CA GLN A 809 -9.19 -5.28 -41.02
C GLN A 809 -10.22 -4.63 -40.08
N GLY A 810 -10.34 -3.31 -40.17
CA GLY A 810 -11.37 -2.55 -39.48
C GLY A 810 -12.79 -3.01 -39.84
N GLY A 811 -13.73 -2.81 -38.92
CA GLY A 811 -15.11 -3.28 -39.03
C GLY A 811 -15.47 -4.32 -37.97
N ALA A 812 -16.60 -4.99 -38.18
CA ALA A 812 -17.07 -6.04 -37.27
C ALA A 812 -16.22 -7.31 -37.45
N THR A 813 -15.46 -7.65 -36.41
CA THR A 813 -14.57 -8.83 -36.38
C THR A 813 -15.12 -9.85 -35.38
N PRO A 814 -15.24 -11.13 -35.75
CA PRO A 814 -15.61 -12.19 -34.82
C PRO A 814 -14.66 -12.25 -33.61
N ALA A 815 -15.22 -12.38 -32.40
CA ALA A 815 -14.40 -12.50 -31.19
C ALA A 815 -13.57 -13.79 -31.17
N THR A 816 -14.04 -14.86 -31.83
CA THR A 816 -13.26 -16.09 -32.06
C THR A 816 -11.93 -15.81 -32.72
N ASP A 817 -11.92 -14.94 -33.74
CA ASP A 817 -10.72 -14.69 -34.53
C ASP A 817 -9.67 -13.93 -33.70
N LEU A 818 -10.11 -13.16 -32.70
CA LEU A 818 -9.25 -12.37 -31.82
C LEU A 818 -8.83 -13.12 -30.55
N LEU A 819 -9.69 -13.99 -30.00
CA LEU A 819 -9.55 -14.48 -28.61
C LEU A 819 -9.39 -16.00 -28.49
N ASP A 820 -9.26 -16.74 -29.60
CA ASP A 820 -9.12 -18.21 -29.57
C ASP A 820 -7.70 -18.66 -29.15
N THR A 821 -6.65 -17.98 -29.65
CA THR A 821 -5.26 -18.31 -29.30
C THR A 821 -4.93 -17.90 -27.86
N PHE A 822 -5.17 -16.63 -27.55
CA PHE A 822 -5.03 -16.06 -26.22
C PHE A 822 -6.37 -15.47 -25.80
N PRO A 823 -6.74 -15.52 -24.51
CA PRO A 823 -7.97 -14.89 -24.02
C PRO A 823 -7.92 -13.35 -24.04
N VAL A 824 -6.89 -12.77 -24.64
CA VAL A 824 -6.70 -11.34 -24.86
C VAL A 824 -5.92 -11.15 -26.17
N SER A 825 -6.31 -10.13 -26.94
CA SER A 825 -5.62 -9.66 -28.12
C SER A 825 -5.30 -8.18 -27.97
N VAL A 826 -4.09 -7.81 -28.37
CA VAL A 826 -3.67 -6.40 -28.44
C VAL A 826 -3.17 -6.13 -29.84
N LEU A 827 -3.82 -5.21 -30.52
CA LEU A 827 -3.58 -4.91 -31.92
C LEU A 827 -2.93 -3.53 -32.06
N LYS A 828 -1.83 -3.44 -32.81
CA LYS A 828 -1.24 -2.16 -33.22
C LYS A 828 -1.67 -1.80 -34.64
N LYS A 829 -1.96 -0.53 -34.90
CA LYS A 829 -2.30 -0.05 -36.24
C LYS A 829 -1.08 -0.16 -37.16
N ILE A 830 -1.25 -0.74 -38.34
CA ILE A 830 -0.24 -0.75 -39.40
C ILE A 830 -0.30 0.60 -40.11
N GLU A 831 0.83 1.31 -40.19
CA GLU A 831 0.91 2.55 -40.98
C GLU A 831 0.92 2.19 -42.48
N GLU A 832 0.02 2.81 -43.25
CA GLU A 832 0.06 2.71 -44.71
C GLU A 832 1.27 3.51 -45.22
N SER A 833 2.18 2.82 -45.90
CA SER A 833 3.43 3.38 -46.46
C SER A 833 3.20 4.40 -47.57
#